data_AF-A0A6J4K0Y4-F1
#
_entry.id   AF-A0A6J4K0Y4-F1
#
_cell.length_a   1.000
_cell.length_b   1.000
_cell.length_c   1.000
_cell.angle_alpha   90.00
_cell.angle_beta   90.00
_cell.angle_gamma   90.00
#
_symmetry.space_group_name_H-M   'P 1'
#
loop_
_entity.id
_entity.type
_entity.pdbx_description
1 polymer ?
#
loop_
_entity_poly.entity_id
_entity_poly.type
_entity_poly.pdbx_seq_one_letter_code
_entity_poly.pdbx_strand_id
1 'polypeptide(L)'
;MQPSNSTPGALSGAAPSVPPPMPDQLTPDIPRPEHPRPDFRRDDWINLNGHWRFSFDPQNVGEQMRWYHVSHPVAASHLGEVTDPVEDPFGADIVVPFPWESRLSEINETGYKGAAWYQRAVEVPRDWAERPARATGGTGGNGAAEPPADIADPAGPGGLGVAMAAARAGADLVGAPTEPRPNGGEPSGNPGTPGRRAGRGVSWRLRPYLCFGAVDWSARVWINGRFVAEHDGGYTPFEVDISRFVRPGVPVTLTVRAWDATDADTPLGKQTEEWYTHSSGIWQTVWIEGRPAAHLTRAHVTPHLEAGRADFSFTIAAPPELTGRGCVPSIESADGLFPAVERRLTLEDRRTDTLIDLPVPNPRAWSPEDPHLYDCVVTLRLSHEGRELVDTVNTYFGLRTISSARWDNRPYDFVFLNGEPVYLRGILDQAFHPDSLHSYPSDDVIRGDIQAAKDLGLNFVRCHIKINDPRYYYWCDRLGMLCMYDFPSASIYTPKARANWERTFREALERDYSHPSIFSWILFNETWGLEEHQRPEGWGWVREMYYLCKRLDPTRLVEDNSPYLYDHVTTDINTWHFYISDYDQARRHVENVVSQTYEGSPYHFVGGVYADVEGAHEFKQGTQPLLNSEYAGISAWGGDRDISYTFKFLTTELRRHDIICGYVYTELADVEWEHNGLLNYDRTPKEFGFEAFVDGMTVADVNGADFVGLDAPPCQTIAPGGTFKESVFISHWDRRPLADPVLCWRATTVDRFGERRVLDEGERIVSPRRYAVTDVGDLELQLPDEQCLVTVALWLEDRGTSGAQRASTTPGAAGVSDDGRPEVRARNYVNVEVHEGEQASQRSWARLTQDSERIEYGYALRFLPGDFLGSSWGDPRIGPRGSKFGAAGAGWVEYAVTIPTGVTADDVKGLRLVFEAGARTARNRLDWRDPRHNSPQDYPQTETRKLPSDLVVRVNGVRVGSLRLPDDPADARGVLSAHNSPHWEPCSYGFLTQLSVDADTARRIIAEAKDERLLIRFEVPRTGVPGGLNLYGARMGAYPIDPVVILDV
;
A
#
# COMPACT_ATOMS: atom_id res chain seq x y z
N MET A 1 -3.15 43.17 39.67
CA MET A 1 -3.57 44.25 38.74
C MET A 1 -3.77 43.62 37.38
N GLN A 2 -4.90 43.91 36.73
CA GLN A 2 -5.19 43.54 35.35
C GLN A 2 -4.24 44.26 34.35
N PRO A 3 -4.16 43.80 33.09
CA PRO A 3 -2.98 43.87 32.24
C PRO A 3 -2.95 45.09 31.31
N SER A 4 -1.77 45.38 30.75
CA SER A 4 -1.61 46.31 29.62
C SER A 4 -1.21 45.56 28.36
N ASN A 5 -2.07 45.67 27.35
CA ASN A 5 -1.87 45.22 25.98
C ASN A 5 -0.70 45.95 25.31
N SER A 6 0.14 45.20 24.59
CA SER A 6 0.86 45.71 23.42
C SER A 6 1.06 44.59 22.41
N THR A 7 0.35 44.69 21.30
CA THR A 7 0.45 43.86 20.09
C THR A 7 1.74 44.18 19.32
N PRO A 8 2.49 43.18 18.83
CA PRO A 8 3.45 43.37 17.74
C PRO A 8 2.86 42.94 16.40
N GLY A 9 3.24 43.67 15.35
CA GLY A 9 2.66 43.65 14.01
C GLY A 9 2.93 42.41 13.15
N ALA A 10 2.08 42.30 12.13
CA ALA A 10 2.05 41.23 11.14
C ALA A 10 3.29 41.24 10.22
N LEU A 11 3.94 40.07 10.13
CA LEU A 11 4.83 39.69 9.04
C LEU A 11 4.01 38.93 7.99
N SER A 12 4.26 39.23 6.71
CA SER A 12 3.59 38.66 5.54
C SER A 12 3.79 37.14 5.45
N GLY A 13 2.68 36.40 5.39
CA GLY A 13 2.65 34.95 5.46
C GLY A 13 3.27 34.24 4.26
N ALA A 14 4.19 33.33 4.55
CA ALA A 14 4.28 32.06 3.84
C ALA A 14 3.01 31.26 4.16
N ALA A 15 2.45 30.56 3.17
CA ALA A 15 1.32 29.67 3.39
C ALA A 15 1.69 28.61 4.44
N PRO A 16 0.92 28.43 5.52
CA PRO A 16 1.20 27.37 6.48
C PRO A 16 1.03 26.00 5.80
N SER A 17 1.98 25.11 6.03
CA SER A 17 1.85 23.68 5.76
C SER A 17 0.61 23.17 6.49
N VAL A 18 -0.43 22.85 5.73
CA VAL A 18 -1.64 22.22 6.25
C VAL A 18 -1.25 20.79 6.64
N PRO A 19 -1.42 20.37 7.91
CA PRO A 19 -1.25 18.96 8.27
C PRO A 19 -2.22 18.10 7.45
N PRO A 20 -1.88 16.85 7.10
CA PRO A 20 -2.82 15.99 6.40
C PRO A 20 -4.13 15.93 7.18
N PRO A 21 -5.28 16.20 6.54
CA PRO A 21 -6.56 16.15 7.22
C PRO A 21 -6.75 14.76 7.83
N MET A 22 -7.20 14.75 9.09
CA MET A 22 -7.82 13.57 9.71
C MET A 22 -8.94 13.05 8.77
N PRO A 23 -9.25 11.75 8.74
CA PRO A 23 -10.23 11.15 7.82
C PRO A 23 -11.58 11.86 7.74
N ASP A 24 -11.96 12.62 8.77
CA ASP A 24 -13.21 13.40 8.82
C ASP A 24 -13.18 14.75 8.05
N GLN A 25 -12.08 15.11 7.36
CA GLN A 25 -11.94 16.36 6.60
C GLN A 25 -11.56 16.19 5.11
N LEU A 26 -11.78 15.00 4.55
CA LEU A 26 -11.62 14.74 3.11
C LEU A 26 -12.93 15.09 2.36
N THR A 27 -12.81 15.67 1.17
CA THR A 27 -13.98 16.11 0.39
C THR A 27 -14.91 14.92 0.07
N PRO A 28 -16.23 15.02 0.29
CA PRO A 28 -17.15 13.87 0.38
C PRO A 28 -17.71 13.35 -0.96
N ASP A 29 -17.18 13.78 -2.12
CA ASP A 29 -17.74 13.37 -3.41
C ASP A 29 -17.30 11.94 -3.76
N ILE A 30 -17.96 10.96 -3.12
CA ILE A 30 -17.87 9.53 -3.41
C ILE A 30 -19.12 9.16 -4.23
N PRO A 31 -18.98 8.54 -5.41
CA PRO A 31 -17.74 8.16 -6.08
C PRO A 31 -17.00 9.35 -6.70
N ARG A 32 -15.68 9.20 -6.86
CA ARG A 32 -14.74 10.24 -7.31
C ARG A 32 -15.18 11.01 -8.57
N PRO A 33 -15.10 12.37 -8.57
CA PRO A 33 -15.48 13.21 -9.71
C PRO A 33 -14.35 13.43 -10.74
N GLU A 34 -13.10 13.15 -10.42
CA GLU A 34 -11.92 13.51 -11.24
C GLU A 34 -11.78 12.68 -12.53
N HIS A 35 -11.06 13.25 -13.51
CA HIS A 35 -10.75 12.54 -14.77
C HIS A 35 -9.84 11.33 -14.50
N PRO A 36 -10.14 10.12 -15.00
CA PRO A 36 -9.38 8.91 -14.67
C PRO A 36 -7.94 8.88 -15.22
N ARG A 37 -7.63 9.70 -16.23
CA ARG A 37 -6.30 9.81 -16.87
C ARG A 37 -5.74 11.22 -16.74
N PRO A 38 -5.17 11.62 -15.59
CA PRO A 38 -4.58 12.95 -15.43
C PRO A 38 -3.30 13.15 -16.28
N ASP A 39 -2.69 12.06 -16.71
CA ASP A 39 -1.54 11.98 -17.62
C ASP A 39 -1.94 12.08 -19.10
N PHE A 40 -3.22 11.99 -19.43
CA PHE A 40 -3.74 12.07 -20.80
C PHE A 40 -5.16 12.64 -20.82
N ARG A 41 -5.34 13.87 -20.33
CA ARG A 41 -6.65 14.47 -20.06
C ARG A 41 -7.14 15.40 -21.16
N ARG A 42 -8.37 15.19 -21.64
CA ARG A 42 -9.16 16.20 -22.37
C ARG A 42 -10.16 16.89 -21.45
N ASP A 43 -10.46 18.15 -21.74
CA ASP A 43 -11.44 18.92 -20.94
C ASP A 43 -12.89 18.67 -21.40
N ASP A 44 -13.09 18.22 -22.65
CA ASP A 44 -14.40 17.84 -23.18
C ASP A 44 -14.75 16.39 -22.79
N TRP A 45 -15.24 16.16 -21.58
CA TRP A 45 -15.61 14.83 -21.08
C TRP A 45 -16.81 14.85 -20.12
N ILE A 46 -17.37 13.67 -19.83
CA ILE A 46 -18.53 13.46 -18.95
C ILE A 46 -18.25 12.26 -18.04
N ASN A 47 -18.24 12.49 -16.73
CA ASN A 47 -18.14 11.43 -15.74
C ASN A 47 -19.46 10.64 -15.64
N LEU A 48 -19.41 9.30 -15.71
CA LEU A 48 -20.57 8.42 -15.58
C LEU A 48 -20.58 7.60 -14.28
N ASN A 49 -19.73 7.91 -13.31
CA ASN A 49 -19.79 7.35 -11.96
C ASN A 49 -21.14 7.69 -11.27
N GLY A 50 -21.43 6.98 -10.18
CA GLY A 50 -22.65 7.12 -9.36
C GLY A 50 -23.61 5.95 -9.57
N HIS A 51 -24.89 6.16 -9.28
CA HIS A 51 -25.88 5.08 -9.35
C HIS A 51 -26.19 4.66 -10.80
N TRP A 52 -26.26 3.34 -11.00
CA TRP A 52 -26.74 2.67 -12.20
C TRP A 52 -27.80 1.66 -11.79
N ARG A 53 -28.81 1.46 -12.64
CA ARG A 53 -29.76 0.36 -12.43
C ARG A 53 -29.02 -0.96 -12.59
N PHE A 54 -29.35 -1.95 -11.78
CA PHE A 54 -28.58 -3.18 -11.64
C PHE A 54 -29.46 -4.44 -11.56
N SER A 55 -28.95 -5.55 -12.09
CA SER A 55 -29.50 -6.88 -11.86
C SER A 55 -28.42 -7.95 -11.98
N PHE A 56 -28.40 -8.90 -11.05
CA PHE A 56 -27.71 -10.17 -11.26
C PHE A 56 -28.45 -11.04 -12.29
N ASP A 57 -27.72 -11.92 -12.96
CA ASP A 57 -28.22 -12.89 -13.95
C ASP A 57 -27.66 -14.29 -13.64
N PRO A 58 -28.08 -14.92 -12.53
CA PRO A 58 -27.54 -16.19 -12.05
C PRO A 58 -27.72 -17.36 -13.04
N GLN A 59 -28.70 -17.28 -13.94
CA GLN A 59 -28.91 -18.30 -14.98
C GLN A 59 -28.25 -17.95 -16.31
N ASN A 60 -27.59 -16.78 -16.42
CA ASN A 60 -26.97 -16.28 -17.63
C ASN A 60 -27.94 -16.25 -18.84
N VAL A 61 -29.17 -15.81 -18.62
CA VAL A 61 -30.25 -15.78 -19.62
C VAL A 61 -30.56 -14.38 -20.14
N GLY A 62 -29.97 -13.32 -19.58
CA GLY A 62 -30.33 -11.93 -19.88
C GLY A 62 -30.16 -11.56 -21.36
N GLU A 63 -29.19 -12.16 -22.05
CA GLU A 63 -29.04 -11.98 -23.50
C GLU A 63 -30.14 -12.68 -24.31
N GLN A 64 -30.52 -13.90 -23.90
CA GLN A 64 -31.60 -14.67 -24.51
C GLN A 64 -32.94 -13.94 -24.32
N MET A 65 -33.14 -13.38 -23.13
CA MET A 65 -34.29 -12.58 -22.74
C MET A 65 -34.22 -11.12 -23.24
N ARG A 66 -33.12 -10.75 -23.92
CA ARG A 66 -32.93 -9.43 -24.54
C ARG A 66 -33.04 -8.26 -23.57
N TRP A 67 -32.50 -8.39 -22.36
CA TRP A 67 -32.50 -7.33 -21.35
C TRP A 67 -31.89 -6.01 -21.85
N TYR A 68 -30.97 -6.07 -22.81
CA TYR A 68 -30.41 -4.89 -23.48
C TYR A 68 -31.43 -4.06 -24.29
N HIS A 69 -32.62 -4.59 -24.61
CA HIS A 69 -33.72 -3.85 -25.25
C HIS A 69 -34.60 -3.05 -24.27
N VAL A 70 -34.51 -3.33 -22.97
CA VAL A 70 -35.25 -2.58 -21.95
C VAL A 70 -34.75 -1.14 -21.96
N SER A 71 -35.65 -0.18 -22.16
CA SER A 71 -35.29 1.24 -22.19
C SER A 71 -35.20 1.80 -20.78
N HIS A 72 -34.14 2.54 -20.49
CA HIS A 72 -34.06 3.29 -19.24
C HIS A 72 -35.21 4.32 -19.17
N PRO A 73 -35.91 4.47 -18.03
CA PRO A 73 -37.10 5.33 -17.92
C PRO A 73 -36.88 6.76 -18.43
N VAL A 74 -35.73 7.36 -18.09
CA VAL A 74 -35.33 8.69 -18.57
C VAL A 74 -35.24 8.74 -20.10
N ALA A 75 -34.58 7.78 -20.74
CA ALA A 75 -34.45 7.75 -22.20
C ALA A 75 -35.77 7.43 -22.91
N ALA A 76 -36.60 6.54 -22.33
CA ALA A 76 -37.91 6.18 -22.86
C ALA A 76 -38.84 7.40 -22.98
N SER A 77 -38.80 8.32 -22.01
CA SER A 77 -39.60 9.55 -22.00
C SER A 77 -39.34 10.46 -23.21
N HIS A 78 -38.20 10.32 -23.88
CA HIS A 78 -37.80 11.12 -25.03
C HIS A 78 -38.00 10.44 -26.40
N LEU A 79 -38.22 9.12 -26.43
CA LEU A 79 -38.30 8.35 -27.68
C LEU A 79 -39.72 8.18 -28.22
N GLY A 80 -40.76 8.45 -27.42
CA GLY A 80 -42.14 8.12 -27.75
C GLY A 80 -42.32 6.60 -27.70
N GLU A 81 -43.20 6.11 -26.84
CA GLU A 81 -43.36 4.69 -26.48
C GLU A 81 -43.16 3.70 -27.64
N VAL A 82 -42.03 3.00 -27.63
CA VAL A 82 -41.88 1.69 -28.26
C VAL A 82 -41.07 0.84 -27.29
N THR A 83 -41.75 0.26 -26.31
CA THR A 83 -41.19 -0.84 -25.52
C THR A 83 -41.52 -2.14 -26.23
N ASP A 84 -40.51 -2.90 -26.64
CA ASP A 84 -40.69 -4.34 -26.85
C ASP A 84 -41.26 -4.94 -25.53
N PRO A 85 -42.07 -6.00 -25.58
CA PRO A 85 -42.68 -6.63 -24.40
C PRO A 85 -41.64 -7.46 -23.62
N VAL A 86 -40.51 -6.85 -23.27
CA VAL A 86 -39.44 -7.44 -22.45
C VAL A 86 -39.69 -7.01 -21.01
N GLU A 87 -39.73 -7.99 -20.09
CA GLU A 87 -39.80 -7.74 -18.66
C GLU A 87 -38.55 -6.99 -18.20
N ASP A 88 -38.73 -5.93 -17.39
CA ASP A 88 -37.63 -5.12 -16.89
C ASP A 88 -36.91 -5.86 -15.74
N PRO A 89 -35.64 -6.30 -15.93
CA PRO A 89 -34.92 -7.07 -14.92
C PRO A 89 -34.28 -6.19 -13.83
N PHE A 90 -34.16 -4.88 -14.06
CA PHE A 90 -33.34 -4.00 -13.23
C PHE A 90 -34.09 -3.55 -11.97
N GLY A 91 -34.05 -4.41 -10.94
CA GLY A 91 -34.73 -4.22 -9.66
C GLY A 91 -33.87 -3.66 -8.52
N ALA A 92 -32.57 -3.46 -8.74
CA ALA A 92 -31.64 -2.86 -7.78
C ALA A 92 -30.91 -1.66 -8.40
N ASP A 93 -30.17 -0.92 -7.58
CA ASP A 93 -29.21 0.09 -8.01
C ASP A 93 -27.82 -0.28 -7.46
N ILE A 94 -26.77 0.06 -8.22
CA ILE A 94 -25.37 -0.12 -7.82
C ILE A 94 -24.60 1.19 -8.01
N VAL A 95 -23.66 1.49 -7.12
CA VAL A 95 -22.77 2.64 -7.25
C VAL A 95 -21.52 2.25 -8.05
N VAL A 96 -21.41 2.78 -9.27
CA VAL A 96 -20.20 2.65 -10.12
C VAL A 96 -19.18 3.72 -9.70
N PRO A 97 -17.89 3.38 -9.53
CA PRO A 97 -17.23 2.17 -10.02
C PRO A 97 -16.82 1.21 -8.89
N PHE A 98 -17.72 0.86 -7.98
CA PHE A 98 -17.40 -0.06 -6.90
C PHE A 98 -17.80 -1.50 -7.28
N PRO A 99 -16.97 -2.52 -7.00
CA PRO A 99 -17.31 -3.92 -7.24
C PRO A 99 -18.57 -4.33 -6.47
N TRP A 100 -19.39 -5.23 -7.00
CA TRP A 100 -20.64 -5.62 -6.33
C TRP A 100 -20.42 -6.31 -4.96
N GLU A 101 -19.22 -6.83 -4.71
CA GLU A 101 -18.79 -7.38 -3.42
C GLU A 101 -18.57 -6.30 -2.36
N SER A 102 -18.24 -5.08 -2.77
CA SER A 102 -17.87 -4.00 -1.86
C SER A 102 -19.08 -3.36 -1.16
N ARG A 103 -18.87 -2.79 0.03
CA ARG A 103 -19.92 -2.05 0.76
C ARG A 103 -20.30 -0.76 0.05
N LEU A 104 -19.34 -0.03 -0.53
CA LEU A 104 -19.59 1.23 -1.24
C LEU A 104 -20.38 1.04 -2.55
N SER A 105 -20.51 -0.18 -3.07
CA SER A 105 -21.41 -0.47 -4.20
C SER A 105 -22.89 -0.42 -3.83
N GLU A 106 -23.21 -0.48 -2.53
CA GLU A 106 -24.55 -0.68 -1.96
C GLU A 106 -25.18 -2.06 -2.26
N ILE A 107 -24.44 -2.97 -2.92
CA ILE A 107 -24.85 -4.37 -3.14
C ILE A 107 -24.28 -5.30 -2.07
N ASN A 108 -22.96 -5.21 -1.81
CA ASN A 108 -22.25 -5.99 -0.78
C ASN A 108 -22.52 -7.51 -0.84
N GLU A 109 -22.50 -8.07 -2.04
CA GLU A 109 -22.71 -9.51 -2.28
C GLU A 109 -21.37 -10.18 -2.62
N THR A 110 -20.70 -10.73 -1.59
CA THR A 110 -19.36 -11.30 -1.71
C THR A 110 -19.35 -12.75 -2.26
N GLY A 111 -20.51 -13.40 -2.34
CA GLY A 111 -20.61 -14.81 -2.73
C GLY A 111 -21.03 -15.04 -4.18
N TYR A 112 -21.44 -13.99 -4.91
CA TYR A 112 -21.94 -14.13 -6.28
C TYR A 112 -20.81 -14.21 -7.30
N LYS A 113 -20.94 -15.15 -8.23
CA LYS A 113 -20.07 -15.34 -9.39
C LYS A 113 -20.95 -15.57 -10.62
N GLY A 114 -20.79 -14.78 -11.69
CA GLY A 114 -21.58 -14.92 -12.90
C GLY A 114 -21.79 -13.63 -13.68
N ALA A 115 -22.96 -13.51 -14.32
CA ALA A 115 -23.34 -12.35 -15.12
C ALA A 115 -24.05 -11.29 -14.25
N ALA A 116 -23.68 -10.03 -14.41
CA ALA A 116 -24.44 -8.90 -13.90
C ALA A 116 -24.69 -7.87 -15.00
N TRP A 117 -25.82 -7.17 -14.90
CA TRP A 117 -26.28 -6.19 -15.87
C TRP A 117 -26.39 -4.82 -15.22
N TYR A 118 -25.85 -3.82 -15.89
CA TYR A 118 -25.84 -2.42 -15.51
C TYR A 118 -26.58 -1.60 -16.56
N GLN A 119 -27.36 -0.61 -16.15
CA GLN A 119 -28.05 0.29 -17.06
C GLN A 119 -28.06 1.74 -16.56
N ARG A 120 -27.76 2.67 -17.46
CA ARG A 120 -27.81 4.12 -17.20
C ARG A 120 -28.31 4.90 -18.40
N ALA A 121 -29.00 6.01 -18.16
CA ALA A 121 -29.27 7.00 -19.19
C ALA A 121 -28.06 7.92 -19.39
N VAL A 122 -27.62 8.10 -20.64
CA VAL A 122 -26.51 9.00 -20.99
C VAL A 122 -26.93 9.96 -22.09
N GLU A 123 -26.48 11.20 -22.00
CA GLU A 123 -26.74 12.24 -23.01
C GLU A 123 -25.42 12.86 -23.46
N VAL A 124 -25.24 12.97 -24.78
CA VAL A 124 -24.08 13.67 -25.36
C VAL A 124 -24.41 15.14 -25.58
N PRO A 125 -23.55 16.10 -25.17
CA PRO A 125 -23.80 17.53 -25.29
C PRO A 125 -24.10 18.01 -26.71
N ARG A 126 -24.98 19.02 -26.83
CA ARG A 126 -25.42 19.58 -28.13
C ARG A 126 -24.30 20.30 -28.88
N ASP A 127 -23.37 20.91 -28.16
CA ASP A 127 -22.23 21.68 -28.66
C ASP A 127 -21.03 20.82 -29.13
N TRP A 128 -21.14 19.50 -28.99
CA TRP A 128 -20.24 18.54 -29.63
C TRP A 128 -20.60 18.31 -31.10
N ALA A 129 -21.82 18.64 -31.52
CA ALA A 129 -22.17 18.67 -32.94
C ALA A 129 -21.80 20.00 -33.61
N GLU A 130 -21.68 19.96 -34.92
CA GLU A 130 -21.54 21.17 -35.71
C GLU A 130 -22.78 22.05 -35.64
N ARG A 131 -22.57 23.37 -35.54
CA ARG A 131 -23.66 24.33 -35.72
C ARG A 131 -24.07 24.32 -37.21
N PRO A 132 -25.35 24.20 -37.55
CA PRO A 132 -25.78 24.32 -38.93
C PRO A 132 -25.35 25.70 -39.46
N ALA A 133 -24.69 25.71 -40.62
CA ALA A 133 -24.33 26.97 -41.27
C ALA A 133 -25.60 27.82 -41.42
N ARG A 134 -25.61 29.03 -40.86
CA ARG A 134 -26.64 30.01 -41.22
C ARG A 134 -26.55 30.16 -42.73
N ALA A 135 -27.59 29.72 -43.45
CA ALA A 135 -27.73 30.03 -44.85
C ALA A 135 -27.57 31.54 -44.97
N THR A 136 -26.51 31.98 -45.65
CA THR A 136 -26.31 33.37 -46.03
C THR A 136 -27.41 33.68 -47.04
N GLY A 137 -28.55 34.12 -46.50
CA GLY A 137 -29.70 34.56 -47.27
C GLY A 137 -29.27 35.74 -48.15
N GLY A 138 -29.17 35.47 -49.45
CA GLY A 138 -29.07 36.49 -50.46
C GLY A 138 -30.19 37.50 -50.31
N THR A 139 -29.82 38.76 -50.37
CA THR A 139 -30.71 39.92 -50.44
C THR A 139 -31.66 39.79 -51.63
N GLY A 140 -32.96 39.74 -51.37
CA GLY A 140 -34.06 39.87 -52.33
C GLY A 140 -35.30 40.34 -51.57
N GLY A 141 -35.86 41.48 -51.96
CA GLY A 141 -36.71 42.32 -51.11
C GLY A 141 -38.19 41.93 -50.99
N ASN A 142 -38.77 42.44 -49.90
CA ASN A 142 -40.16 42.84 -49.63
C ASN A 142 -41.34 42.18 -50.36
N GLY A 143 -42.28 41.66 -49.55
CA GLY A 143 -43.70 41.54 -49.89
C GLY A 143 -44.49 40.73 -48.87
N ALA A 144 -45.34 41.37 -48.08
CA ALA A 144 -46.18 40.79 -47.03
C ALA A 144 -47.38 39.99 -47.58
N ALA A 145 -47.80 38.92 -46.86
CA ALA A 145 -49.18 38.64 -46.44
C ALA A 145 -49.32 37.19 -45.90
N GLU A 146 -50.09 37.06 -44.82
CA GLU A 146 -50.53 35.80 -44.20
C GLU A 146 -51.89 35.32 -44.81
N PRO A 147 -52.45 34.16 -44.43
CA PRO A 147 -52.75 32.99 -45.28
C PRO A 147 -54.21 32.89 -45.80
N PRO A 148 -54.57 31.88 -46.63
CA PRO A 148 -55.39 30.78 -46.08
C PRO A 148 -55.30 29.38 -46.75
N ALA A 149 -55.62 28.38 -45.92
CA ALA A 149 -56.49 27.20 -46.10
C ALA A 149 -56.52 26.34 -47.40
N ASP A 150 -56.24 25.05 -47.17
CA ASP A 150 -57.02 23.86 -47.57
C ASP A 150 -57.07 23.29 -49.01
N ILE A 151 -57.00 21.95 -49.05
CA ILE A 151 -57.58 20.98 -49.99
C ILE A 151 -56.72 20.34 -51.11
N ALA A 152 -56.75 19.00 -51.06
CA ALA A 152 -56.75 17.97 -52.12
C ALA A 152 -55.45 17.41 -52.71
N ASP A 153 -55.21 16.15 -52.32
CA ASP A 153 -54.70 15.04 -53.14
C ASP A 153 -55.52 14.90 -54.46
N PRO A 154 -54.92 14.41 -55.57
CA PRO A 154 -55.09 12.99 -55.85
C PRO A 154 -53.89 12.29 -56.56
N ALA A 155 -53.59 11.10 -56.06
CA ALA A 155 -53.56 9.81 -56.78
C ALA A 155 -52.66 9.62 -58.03
N GLY A 156 -51.65 8.76 -57.86
CA GLY A 156 -51.51 7.53 -58.66
C GLY A 156 -50.58 7.56 -59.89
N PRO A 157 -50.31 6.39 -60.50
CA PRO A 157 -49.24 5.48 -60.06
C PRO A 157 -48.36 4.95 -61.22
N GLY A 158 -47.32 4.19 -60.88
CA GLY A 158 -46.87 3.05 -61.69
C GLY A 158 -45.42 3.07 -62.13
N GLY A 159 -44.78 1.90 -62.06
CA GLY A 159 -43.53 1.65 -62.79
C GLY A 159 -42.60 0.60 -62.17
N LEU A 160 -42.99 -0.67 -62.30
CA LEU A 160 -42.13 -1.84 -62.10
C LEU A 160 -40.88 -1.82 -63.02
N GLY A 161 -39.78 -2.39 -62.53
CA GLY A 161 -38.59 -2.70 -63.33
C GLY A 161 -37.67 -3.70 -62.62
N VAL A 162 -37.77 -4.96 -63.05
CA VAL A 162 -37.08 -6.17 -62.55
C VAL A 162 -35.73 -6.38 -63.25
N ALA A 163 -34.90 -7.25 -62.64
CA ALA A 163 -33.83 -8.09 -63.21
C ALA A 163 -32.42 -7.56 -62.88
N MET A 164 -31.39 -8.35 -62.56
CA MET A 164 -31.16 -9.79 -62.31
C MET A 164 -29.62 -9.89 -62.20
N ALA A 165 -29.14 -10.58 -61.16
CA ALA A 165 -28.07 -11.58 -61.17
C ALA A 165 -26.93 -11.49 -62.22
N ALA A 166 -25.68 -11.58 -61.74
CA ALA A 166 -24.79 -12.69 -62.09
C ALA A 166 -23.63 -12.81 -61.10
N ALA A 167 -23.21 -14.05 -60.91
CA ALA A 167 -22.37 -14.56 -59.84
C ALA A 167 -20.95 -14.93 -60.32
N ARG A 168 -20.19 -15.47 -59.34
CA ARG A 168 -19.01 -16.35 -59.41
C ARG A 168 -17.65 -15.64 -59.31
N ALA A 169 -16.60 -16.20 -58.72
CA ALA A 169 -16.34 -17.33 -57.80
C ALA A 169 -14.80 -17.44 -57.73
N GLY A 170 -14.22 -17.93 -56.63
CA GLY A 170 -13.00 -18.75 -56.71
C GLY A 170 -11.88 -18.53 -55.68
N ALA A 171 -11.76 -19.52 -54.78
CA ALA A 171 -10.53 -20.18 -54.28
C ALA A 171 -9.86 -19.70 -52.95
N ASP A 172 -10.22 -20.34 -51.82
CA ASP A 172 -9.55 -21.50 -51.14
C ASP A 172 -8.01 -21.59 -51.15
N LEU A 173 -7.24 -22.08 -50.16
CA LEU A 173 -7.35 -22.72 -48.82
C LEU A 173 -5.90 -22.75 -48.23
N VAL A 174 -5.60 -22.81 -46.92
CA VAL A 174 -5.38 -24.00 -46.01
C VAL A 174 -4.65 -23.39 -44.77
N GLY A 175 -4.80 -23.75 -43.48
CA GLY A 175 -5.59 -24.73 -42.73
C GLY A 175 -5.04 -24.78 -41.27
N ALA A 176 -5.92 -24.87 -40.26
CA ALA A 176 -5.59 -25.10 -38.85
C ALA A 176 -6.63 -26.07 -38.22
N PRO A 177 -6.29 -26.86 -37.19
CA PRO A 177 -7.05 -28.04 -36.77
C PRO A 177 -8.23 -27.74 -35.82
N THR A 178 -9.28 -28.54 -36.00
CA THR A 178 -10.52 -28.80 -35.21
C THR A 178 -10.20 -29.46 -33.85
N GLU A 179 -10.94 -29.40 -32.73
CA GLU A 179 -12.39 -29.27 -32.36
C GLU A 179 -12.47 -29.17 -30.78
N PRO A 180 -13.63 -29.07 -30.07
CA PRO A 180 -15.03 -28.96 -30.48
C PRO A 180 -15.82 -27.77 -29.87
N ARG A 181 -16.85 -27.29 -30.59
CA ARG A 181 -17.86 -26.34 -30.10
C ARG A 181 -19.13 -27.08 -29.66
N PRO A 182 -19.83 -26.67 -28.58
CA PRO A 182 -21.19 -27.12 -28.35
C PRO A 182 -22.18 -26.36 -29.23
N ASN A 183 -23.15 -27.10 -29.75
CA ASN A 183 -24.25 -26.66 -30.59
C ASN A 183 -25.13 -25.59 -29.90
N GLY A 184 -25.39 -24.48 -30.59
CA GLY A 184 -26.46 -23.53 -30.27
C GLY A 184 -26.80 -22.74 -31.52
N GLY A 185 -27.94 -23.06 -32.16
CA GLY A 185 -28.33 -22.51 -33.45
C GLY A 185 -28.63 -21.00 -33.41
N GLU A 186 -28.14 -20.30 -34.43
CA GLU A 186 -28.58 -18.93 -34.73
C GLU A 186 -30.07 -18.93 -35.11
N PRO A 187 -30.91 -18.05 -34.53
CA PRO A 187 -32.20 -17.75 -35.11
C PRO A 187 -32.01 -16.71 -36.22
N SER A 188 -32.16 -17.17 -37.46
CA SER A 188 -32.41 -16.32 -38.63
C SER A 188 -33.76 -15.61 -38.46
N GLY A 189 -33.70 -14.33 -38.10
CA GLY A 189 -34.87 -13.44 -38.02
C GLY A 189 -34.84 -12.37 -39.11
N ASN A 190 -35.83 -12.40 -39.99
CA ASN A 190 -36.10 -11.41 -41.04
C ASN A 190 -36.28 -9.99 -40.43
N PRO A 191 -35.80 -8.89 -41.04
CA PRO A 191 -35.79 -7.58 -40.43
C PRO A 191 -37.17 -6.93 -40.50
N GLY A 192 -37.83 -6.81 -39.34
CA GLY A 192 -38.94 -5.89 -39.17
C GLY A 192 -38.48 -4.44 -39.33
N THR A 193 -39.26 -3.68 -40.08
CA THR A 193 -39.32 -2.22 -40.33
C THR A 193 -38.27 -1.31 -39.64
N PRO A 194 -37.59 -0.41 -40.38
CA PRO A 194 -36.43 0.33 -39.88
C PRO A 194 -36.82 1.45 -38.92
N GLY A 195 -36.63 1.21 -37.62
CA GLY A 195 -36.35 2.28 -36.67
C GLY A 195 -35.15 3.08 -37.16
N ARG A 196 -35.38 4.36 -37.49
CA ARG A 196 -34.38 5.32 -38.01
C ARG A 196 -33.05 5.16 -37.27
N ARG A 197 -31.96 4.93 -38.01
CA ARG A 197 -30.58 4.90 -37.49
C ARG A 197 -30.30 6.18 -36.68
N ALA A 198 -30.44 6.14 -35.36
CA ALA A 198 -30.08 7.24 -34.48
C ALA A 198 -28.57 7.50 -34.66
N GLY A 199 -28.21 8.70 -35.13
CA GLY A 199 -26.83 9.13 -35.38
C GLY A 199 -26.41 9.25 -36.86
N ARG A 200 -27.01 8.51 -37.82
CA ARG A 200 -26.67 8.72 -39.26
C ARG A 200 -27.11 10.12 -39.70
N GLY A 201 -26.15 10.95 -40.10
CA GLY A 201 -26.37 12.31 -40.61
C GLY A 201 -26.05 13.44 -39.62
N VAL A 202 -25.57 13.14 -38.41
CA VAL A 202 -24.99 14.16 -37.51
C VAL A 202 -23.56 14.44 -37.95
N SER A 203 -23.23 15.72 -38.18
CA SER A 203 -21.85 16.15 -38.35
C SER A 203 -21.29 16.53 -36.97
N TRP A 204 -20.27 15.82 -36.52
CA TRP A 204 -19.69 15.96 -35.20
C TRP A 204 -18.46 16.87 -35.24
N ARG A 205 -18.44 17.90 -34.39
CA ARG A 205 -17.21 18.64 -34.06
C ARG A 205 -16.32 17.75 -33.17
N LEU A 206 -16.93 17.16 -32.14
CA LEU A 206 -16.33 16.18 -31.24
C LEU A 206 -17.18 14.90 -31.29
N ARG A 207 -16.56 13.80 -31.69
CA ARG A 207 -17.15 12.47 -31.68
C ARG A 207 -17.14 11.94 -30.24
N PRO A 208 -18.28 11.44 -29.72
CA PRO A 208 -18.33 10.84 -28.40
C PRO A 208 -17.70 9.46 -28.39
N TYR A 209 -16.67 9.26 -27.57
CA TYR A 209 -16.11 7.96 -27.23
C TYR A 209 -16.60 7.56 -25.85
N LEU A 210 -17.15 6.36 -25.70
CA LEU A 210 -17.47 5.75 -24.41
C LEU A 210 -16.26 4.97 -23.93
N CYS A 211 -15.79 5.25 -22.73
CA CYS A 211 -14.57 4.72 -22.16
C CYS A 211 -14.85 4.05 -20.80
N PHE A 212 -14.20 2.90 -20.58
CA PHE A 212 -14.22 2.17 -19.31
C PHE A 212 -12.78 2.04 -18.82
N GLY A 213 -12.53 2.36 -17.55
CA GLY A 213 -11.19 2.22 -16.96
C GLY A 213 -10.79 0.77 -16.78
N ALA A 214 -11.73 -0.05 -16.29
CA ALA A 214 -11.60 -1.49 -16.11
C ALA A 214 -12.98 -2.07 -15.79
N VAL A 215 -13.25 -3.28 -16.29
CA VAL A 215 -14.44 -4.08 -15.94
C VAL A 215 -13.96 -5.51 -15.75
N ASP A 216 -14.07 -6.05 -14.53
CA ASP A 216 -13.70 -7.44 -14.27
C ASP A 216 -14.90 -8.37 -14.51
N TRP A 217 -14.82 -9.42 -15.33
CA TRP A 217 -13.74 -9.79 -16.25
C TRP A 217 -14.08 -9.53 -17.72
N SER A 218 -15.29 -9.89 -18.17
CA SER A 218 -15.75 -9.71 -19.57
C SER A 218 -16.93 -8.75 -19.66
N ALA A 219 -16.82 -7.73 -20.51
CA ALA A 219 -17.81 -6.70 -20.71
C ALA A 219 -18.44 -6.78 -22.11
N ARG A 220 -19.76 -6.63 -22.20
CA ARG A 220 -20.49 -6.39 -23.45
C ARG A 220 -21.38 -5.18 -23.32
N VAL A 221 -21.42 -4.34 -24.35
CA VAL A 221 -22.02 -2.99 -24.28
C VAL A 221 -23.06 -2.77 -25.38
N TRP A 222 -24.20 -2.21 -25.01
CA TRP A 222 -25.28 -1.83 -25.92
C TRP A 222 -25.73 -0.39 -25.71
N ILE A 223 -26.12 0.29 -26.80
CA ILE A 223 -26.80 1.59 -26.78
C ILE A 223 -28.16 1.46 -27.46
N ASN A 224 -29.24 1.75 -26.73
CA ASN A 224 -30.62 1.57 -27.18
C ASN A 224 -30.84 0.17 -27.80
N GLY A 225 -30.40 -0.88 -27.11
CA GLY A 225 -30.49 -2.27 -27.57
C GLY A 225 -29.58 -2.67 -28.73
N ARG A 226 -28.77 -1.74 -29.27
CA ARG A 226 -27.82 -2.06 -30.35
C ARG A 226 -26.46 -2.36 -29.77
N PHE A 227 -25.89 -3.52 -30.11
CA PHE A 227 -24.54 -3.91 -29.69
C PHE A 227 -23.48 -2.92 -30.20
N VAL A 228 -22.55 -2.55 -29.33
CA VAL A 228 -21.53 -1.52 -29.56
C VAL A 228 -20.12 -2.08 -29.46
N ALA A 229 -19.80 -2.80 -28.38
CA ALA A 229 -18.46 -3.28 -28.07
C ALA A 229 -18.48 -4.51 -27.15
N GLU A 230 -17.37 -5.25 -27.15
CA GLU A 230 -17.03 -6.28 -26.18
C GLU A 230 -15.55 -6.13 -25.79
N HIS A 231 -15.23 -6.52 -24.55
CA HIS A 231 -13.89 -6.49 -24.00
C HIS A 231 -13.72 -7.63 -22.98
N ASP A 232 -12.58 -8.30 -23.01
CA ASP A 232 -12.18 -9.27 -22.00
C ASP A 232 -10.92 -8.73 -21.32
N GLY A 233 -10.90 -8.58 -20.00
CA GLY A 233 -9.73 -8.09 -19.25
C GLY A 233 -10.13 -7.22 -18.06
N GLY A 234 -9.65 -7.60 -16.87
CA GLY A 234 -10.06 -6.99 -15.60
C GLY A 234 -9.28 -5.74 -15.18
N TYR A 235 -8.22 -5.34 -15.87
CA TYR A 235 -7.28 -4.33 -15.35
C TYR A 235 -6.97 -3.18 -16.31
N THR A 236 -7.31 -3.34 -17.59
CA THR A 236 -6.91 -2.44 -18.67
C THR A 236 -8.14 -1.76 -19.29
N PRO A 237 -8.00 -0.50 -19.76
CA PRO A 237 -9.12 0.26 -20.27
C PRO A 237 -9.50 -0.17 -21.68
N PHE A 238 -10.78 0.05 -22.03
CA PHE A 238 -11.26 -0.06 -23.40
C PHE A 238 -12.22 1.08 -23.74
N GLU A 239 -12.32 1.37 -25.04
CA GLU A 239 -13.07 2.51 -25.54
C GLU A 239 -13.73 2.24 -26.89
N VAL A 240 -14.82 2.95 -27.17
CA VAL A 240 -15.56 2.79 -28.43
C VAL A 240 -16.20 4.11 -28.88
N ASP A 241 -16.08 4.42 -30.17
CA ASP A 241 -16.78 5.54 -30.78
C ASP A 241 -18.29 5.25 -30.89
N ILE A 242 -19.10 6.02 -30.18
CA ILE A 242 -20.55 5.87 -30.11
C ILE A 242 -21.31 6.85 -31.02
N SER A 243 -20.61 7.67 -31.81
CA SER A 243 -21.18 8.71 -32.70
C SER A 243 -22.30 8.22 -33.62
N ARG A 244 -22.26 6.95 -34.06
CA ARG A 244 -23.26 6.30 -34.93
C ARG A 244 -24.48 5.73 -34.21
N PHE A 245 -24.54 5.87 -32.88
CA PHE A 245 -25.61 5.35 -32.02
C PHE A 245 -26.37 6.45 -31.27
N VAL A 246 -25.79 7.64 -31.15
CA VAL A 246 -26.32 8.74 -30.34
C VAL A 246 -26.67 9.97 -31.18
N ARG A 247 -27.47 10.87 -30.61
CA ARG A 247 -27.73 12.20 -31.15
C ARG A 247 -27.44 13.25 -30.07
N PRO A 248 -26.89 14.43 -30.44
CA PRO A 248 -26.60 15.48 -29.47
C PRO A 248 -27.88 15.96 -28.78
N GLY A 249 -27.83 16.08 -27.45
CA GLY A 249 -28.93 16.56 -26.62
C GLY A 249 -30.12 15.62 -26.49
N VAL A 250 -29.93 14.33 -26.81
CA VAL A 250 -30.96 13.28 -26.73
C VAL A 250 -30.44 12.15 -25.83
N PRO A 251 -31.08 11.91 -24.66
CA PRO A 251 -30.73 10.78 -23.81
C PRO A 251 -30.89 9.44 -24.52
N VAL A 252 -29.96 8.52 -24.26
CA VAL A 252 -29.99 7.13 -24.73
C VAL A 252 -29.79 6.18 -23.55
N THR A 253 -30.27 4.94 -23.71
CA THR A 253 -30.03 3.86 -22.76
C THR A 253 -28.67 3.22 -23.05
N LEU A 254 -27.76 3.26 -22.08
CA LEU A 254 -26.53 2.48 -22.06
C LEU A 254 -26.77 1.24 -21.19
N THR A 255 -26.56 0.05 -21.75
CA THR A 255 -26.63 -1.22 -21.03
C THR A 255 -25.29 -1.93 -21.13
N VAL A 256 -24.77 -2.43 -20.01
CA VAL A 256 -23.52 -3.18 -19.92
C VAL A 256 -23.79 -4.52 -19.23
N ARG A 257 -23.30 -5.62 -19.80
CA ARG A 257 -23.23 -6.92 -19.13
C ARG A 257 -21.78 -7.16 -18.73
N ALA A 258 -21.52 -7.35 -17.45
CA ALA A 258 -20.27 -7.87 -16.93
C ALA A 258 -20.43 -9.38 -16.66
N TRP A 259 -19.42 -10.18 -17.00
CA TRP A 259 -19.32 -11.58 -16.64
C TRP A 259 -18.02 -11.81 -15.92
N ASP A 260 -18.13 -12.25 -14.67
CA ASP A 260 -16.99 -12.66 -13.87
C ASP A 260 -17.33 -13.95 -13.12
N ALA A 261 -16.69 -15.04 -13.56
CA ALA A 261 -16.78 -16.33 -12.91
C ALA A 261 -15.62 -16.58 -11.94
N THR A 262 -14.71 -15.61 -11.76
CA THR A 262 -13.48 -15.71 -10.96
C THR A 262 -12.63 -16.91 -11.40
N ASP A 263 -12.51 -17.10 -12.72
CA ASP A 263 -11.83 -18.24 -13.30
C ASP A 263 -10.33 -18.19 -12.96
N ALA A 264 -9.78 -19.30 -12.44
CA ALA A 264 -8.38 -19.42 -12.04
C ALA A 264 -7.35 -19.16 -13.16
N ASP A 265 -7.79 -19.21 -14.43
CA ASP A 265 -6.97 -18.95 -15.62
C ASP A 265 -7.08 -17.49 -16.13
N THR A 266 -7.64 -16.59 -15.32
CA THR A 266 -7.60 -15.15 -15.52
C THR A 266 -6.55 -14.51 -14.60
N PRO A 267 -5.97 -13.34 -14.95
CA PRO A 267 -4.98 -12.67 -14.12
C PRO A 267 -5.60 -12.07 -12.84
N LEU A 268 -5.97 -12.90 -11.86
CA LEU A 268 -6.69 -12.46 -10.66
C LEU A 268 -5.79 -11.70 -9.67
N GLY A 269 -4.50 -12.03 -9.57
CA GLY A 269 -3.69 -11.65 -8.42
C GLY A 269 -4.20 -12.37 -7.16
N LYS A 270 -4.34 -11.66 -6.04
CA LYS A 270 -4.79 -12.22 -4.75
C LYS A 270 -6.31 -12.24 -4.56
N GLN A 271 -7.12 -11.75 -5.52
CA GLN A 271 -8.59 -11.81 -5.41
C GLN A 271 -9.10 -13.24 -5.69
N THR A 272 -8.96 -14.16 -4.72
CA THR A 272 -9.35 -15.57 -4.84
C THR A 272 -10.01 -16.06 -3.55
N GLU A 273 -10.77 -17.15 -3.61
CA GLU A 273 -11.44 -17.73 -2.44
C GLU A 273 -10.50 -18.03 -1.26
N GLU A 274 -9.23 -18.33 -1.55
CA GLU A 274 -8.21 -18.63 -0.57
C GLU A 274 -7.39 -17.41 -0.13
N TRP A 275 -7.60 -16.21 -0.69
CA TRP A 275 -6.73 -15.03 -0.44
C TRP A 275 -7.43 -13.72 -0.10
N TYR A 276 -8.17 -13.07 -0.99
CA TYR A 276 -8.90 -11.85 -0.66
C TYR A 276 -10.25 -11.84 -1.36
N THR A 277 -11.18 -11.04 -0.84
CA THR A 277 -12.50 -10.82 -1.47
C THR A 277 -12.35 -10.42 -2.95
N HIS A 278 -13.13 -11.07 -3.83
CA HIS A 278 -13.18 -10.74 -5.26
C HIS A 278 -13.65 -9.30 -5.51
N SER A 279 -13.20 -8.68 -6.60
CA SER A 279 -13.58 -7.34 -7.04
C SER A 279 -14.12 -7.37 -8.47
N SER A 280 -15.36 -7.84 -8.61
CA SER A 280 -15.97 -8.09 -9.91
C SER A 280 -16.76 -6.89 -10.46
N GLY A 281 -16.94 -6.86 -11.78
CA GLY A 281 -17.75 -5.87 -12.47
C GLY A 281 -17.02 -4.55 -12.74
N ILE A 282 -17.77 -3.45 -12.82
CA ILE A 282 -17.20 -2.15 -13.17
C ILE A 282 -16.50 -1.55 -11.93
N TRP A 283 -15.19 -1.77 -11.80
CA TRP A 283 -14.41 -1.33 -10.64
C TRP A 283 -13.54 -0.08 -10.88
N GLN A 284 -13.45 0.41 -12.12
CA GLN A 284 -12.87 1.73 -12.43
C GLN A 284 -13.84 2.64 -13.17
N THR A 285 -13.51 3.93 -13.22
CA THR A 285 -14.40 5.00 -13.73
C THR A 285 -14.90 4.70 -15.15
N VAL A 286 -16.16 5.07 -15.40
CA VAL A 286 -16.76 5.07 -16.74
C VAL A 286 -16.99 6.51 -17.17
N TRP A 287 -16.67 6.86 -18.41
CA TRP A 287 -16.83 8.23 -18.90
C TRP A 287 -17.10 8.30 -20.40
N ILE A 288 -17.58 9.46 -20.86
CA ILE A 288 -17.63 9.80 -22.29
C ILE A 288 -16.61 10.91 -22.55
N GLU A 289 -15.78 10.76 -23.58
CA GLU A 289 -14.81 11.76 -24.00
C GLU A 289 -15.11 12.25 -25.43
N GLY A 290 -15.07 13.57 -25.64
CA GLY A 290 -15.30 14.20 -26.93
C GLY A 290 -13.99 14.35 -27.71
N ARG A 291 -13.89 13.73 -28.89
CA ARG A 291 -12.66 13.74 -29.70
C ARG A 291 -12.91 14.26 -31.12
N PRO A 292 -12.07 15.16 -31.66
CA PRO A 292 -12.16 15.53 -33.07
C PRO A 292 -11.87 14.34 -34.00
N ALA A 293 -12.22 14.48 -35.28
CA ALA A 293 -12.04 13.40 -36.25
C ALA A 293 -10.58 12.93 -36.39
N ALA A 294 -9.62 13.85 -36.36
CA ALA A 294 -8.20 13.55 -36.17
C ALA A 294 -7.81 13.88 -34.72
N HIS A 295 -7.36 12.90 -33.96
CA HIS A 295 -7.05 13.03 -32.52
C HIS A 295 -5.86 12.16 -32.11
N LEU A 296 -5.26 12.49 -30.98
CA LEU A 296 -4.20 11.71 -30.35
C LEU A 296 -4.78 10.48 -29.66
N THR A 297 -4.27 9.31 -29.96
CA THR A 297 -4.58 8.08 -29.19
C THR A 297 -3.46 7.71 -28.22
N ARG A 298 -2.28 8.35 -28.37
CA ARG A 298 -1.10 8.08 -27.54
C ARG A 298 -0.18 9.29 -27.49
N ALA A 299 0.42 9.53 -26.32
CA ALA A 299 1.51 10.48 -26.09
C ALA A 299 2.51 9.88 -25.08
N HIS A 300 3.50 9.13 -25.55
CA HIS A 300 4.55 8.59 -24.69
C HIS A 300 5.69 9.59 -24.55
N VAL A 301 6.25 9.69 -23.34
CA VAL A 301 7.39 10.56 -23.07
C VAL A 301 8.58 9.74 -22.59
N THR A 302 9.71 9.87 -23.28
CA THR A 302 10.98 9.26 -22.89
C THR A 302 11.95 10.36 -22.44
N PRO A 303 12.31 10.44 -21.14
CA PRO A 303 13.18 11.50 -20.63
C PRO A 303 14.66 11.24 -20.92
N HIS A 304 15.41 12.30 -21.24
CA HIS A 304 16.87 12.29 -21.39
C HIS A 304 17.48 13.38 -20.51
N LEU A 305 17.62 13.10 -19.21
CA LEU A 305 18.03 14.08 -18.21
C LEU A 305 19.36 14.76 -18.55
N GLU A 306 20.41 14.00 -18.84
CA GLU A 306 21.75 14.54 -19.17
C GLU A 306 21.76 15.40 -20.44
N ALA A 307 20.90 15.06 -21.41
CA ALA A 307 20.78 15.80 -22.66
C ALA A 307 19.85 17.03 -22.53
N GLY A 308 19.17 17.21 -21.40
CA GLY A 308 18.20 18.29 -21.19
C GLY A 308 17.05 18.25 -22.20
N ARG A 309 16.50 17.07 -22.48
CA ARG A 309 15.36 16.92 -23.39
C ARG A 309 14.41 15.79 -22.99
N ALA A 310 13.23 15.76 -23.59
CA ALA A 310 12.32 14.63 -23.56
C ALA A 310 11.81 14.33 -24.98
N ASP A 311 11.72 13.06 -25.35
CA ASP A 311 11.22 12.66 -26.66
C ASP A 311 9.73 12.29 -26.53
N PHE A 312 8.87 12.97 -27.30
CA PHE A 312 7.43 12.73 -27.32
C PHE A 312 7.05 11.86 -28.52
N SER A 313 6.61 10.63 -28.28
CA SER A 313 6.10 9.72 -29.29
C SER A 313 4.58 9.79 -29.34
N PHE A 314 4.03 10.33 -30.42
CA PHE A 314 2.59 10.45 -30.63
C PHE A 314 2.07 9.40 -31.61
N THR A 315 0.86 8.93 -31.36
CA THR A 315 0.04 8.22 -32.34
C THR A 315 -1.22 9.03 -32.58
N ILE A 316 -1.48 9.37 -33.85
CA ILE A 316 -2.63 10.15 -34.30
C ILE A 316 -3.55 9.21 -35.06
N ALA A 317 -4.81 9.11 -34.63
CA ALA A 317 -5.87 8.45 -35.38
C ALA A 317 -6.62 9.48 -36.22
N ALA A 318 -6.89 9.15 -37.48
CA ALA A 318 -7.70 9.96 -38.37
C ALA A 318 -8.46 9.07 -39.36
N PRO A 319 -9.66 9.42 -39.80
CA PRO A 319 -10.37 8.61 -40.77
C PRO A 319 -9.77 8.77 -42.18
N PRO A 320 -9.99 7.81 -43.10
CA PRO A 320 -9.35 7.81 -44.42
C PRO A 320 -9.59 9.05 -45.27
N GLU A 321 -10.66 9.83 -45.01
CA GLU A 321 -10.94 11.06 -45.75
C GLU A 321 -9.97 12.20 -45.41
N LEU A 322 -9.23 12.08 -44.29
CA LEU A 322 -8.19 13.02 -43.87
C LEU A 322 -6.78 12.58 -44.30
N THR A 323 -6.63 11.43 -44.96
CA THR A 323 -5.33 10.97 -45.48
C THR A 323 -4.73 11.99 -46.45
N GLY A 324 -3.43 12.26 -46.32
CA GLY A 324 -2.72 13.25 -47.13
C GLY A 324 -2.92 14.71 -46.67
N ARG A 325 -3.70 14.96 -45.62
CA ARG A 325 -3.90 16.31 -45.06
C ARG A 325 -2.76 16.69 -44.11
N GLY A 326 -2.38 17.96 -44.14
CA GLY A 326 -1.40 18.51 -43.21
C GLY A 326 -1.97 18.71 -41.81
N CYS A 327 -1.24 18.31 -40.77
CA CYS A 327 -1.52 18.59 -39.38
C CYS A 327 -0.28 19.16 -38.67
N VAL A 328 -0.50 19.79 -37.51
CA VAL A 328 0.53 20.38 -36.67
C VAL A 328 0.27 20.00 -35.22
N PRO A 329 0.90 18.93 -34.69
CA PRO A 329 1.10 18.78 -33.26
C PRO A 329 2.02 19.88 -32.70
N SER A 330 1.59 20.53 -31.63
CA SER A 330 2.37 21.43 -30.78
C SER A 330 2.47 20.88 -29.35
N ILE A 331 3.61 21.10 -28.69
CA ILE A 331 3.82 20.84 -27.26
C ILE A 331 4.14 22.18 -26.61
N GLU A 332 3.32 22.58 -25.64
CA GLU A 332 3.42 23.88 -24.98
C GLU A 332 3.55 23.68 -23.46
N SER A 333 4.49 24.39 -22.85
CA SER A 333 4.66 24.39 -21.39
C SER A 333 3.51 25.15 -20.74
N ALA A 334 2.93 24.60 -19.67
CA ALA A 334 1.85 25.25 -18.93
C ALA A 334 2.34 26.50 -18.15
N ASP A 335 3.60 26.52 -17.75
CA ASP A 335 4.23 27.52 -16.87
C ASP A 335 5.43 28.25 -17.51
N GLY A 336 5.76 27.93 -18.77
CA GLY A 336 6.83 28.58 -19.53
C GLY A 336 8.24 28.06 -19.25
N LEU A 337 8.39 26.88 -18.64
CA LEU A 337 9.69 26.25 -18.34
C LEU A 337 10.47 25.78 -19.58
N PHE A 338 9.80 25.59 -20.71
CA PHE A 338 10.43 25.23 -21.98
C PHE A 338 9.70 25.89 -23.17
N PRO A 339 10.39 26.13 -24.30
CA PRO A 339 9.79 26.76 -25.47
C PRO A 339 8.80 25.82 -26.16
N ALA A 340 7.74 26.38 -26.74
CA ALA A 340 6.80 25.61 -27.56
C ALA A 340 7.51 24.96 -28.76
N VAL A 341 7.18 23.70 -29.04
CA VAL A 341 7.70 22.96 -30.19
C VAL A 341 6.53 22.51 -31.07
N GLU A 342 6.65 22.76 -32.37
CA GLU A 342 5.67 22.36 -33.37
C GLU A 342 6.32 21.50 -34.44
N ARG A 343 5.60 20.50 -34.96
CA ARG A 343 6.03 19.72 -36.11
C ARG A 343 4.93 19.67 -37.15
N ARG A 344 5.26 20.00 -38.41
CA ARG A 344 4.33 19.81 -39.54
C ARG A 344 4.43 18.39 -40.05
N LEU A 345 3.29 17.74 -40.20
CA LEU A 345 3.18 16.36 -40.65
C LEU A 345 2.05 16.23 -41.67
N THR A 346 2.05 15.11 -42.39
CA THR A 346 0.96 14.70 -43.26
C THR A 346 0.34 13.46 -42.67
N LEU A 347 -0.98 13.41 -42.56
CA LEU A 347 -1.69 12.25 -42.06
C LEU A 347 -1.57 11.07 -43.04
N GLU A 348 -1.18 9.92 -42.50
CA GLU A 348 -1.21 8.62 -43.15
C GLU A 348 -2.59 7.95 -42.98
N ASP A 349 -2.81 6.84 -43.70
CA ASP A 349 -4.10 6.13 -43.63
C ASP A 349 -4.33 5.56 -42.23
N ARG A 350 -5.40 6.02 -41.58
CA ARG A 350 -5.91 5.60 -40.25
C ARG A 350 -5.02 5.92 -39.05
N ARG A 351 -3.70 5.82 -39.18
CA ARG A 351 -2.74 5.96 -38.10
C ARG A 351 -1.52 6.70 -38.60
N THR A 352 -1.06 7.70 -37.85
CA THR A 352 0.22 8.40 -38.09
C THR A 352 1.02 8.39 -36.80
N ASP A 353 2.22 7.81 -36.84
CA ASP A 353 3.16 7.83 -35.73
C ASP A 353 4.23 8.91 -35.97
N THR A 354 4.59 9.65 -34.93
CA THR A 354 5.64 10.66 -35.00
C THR A 354 6.39 10.76 -33.69
N LEU A 355 7.66 11.17 -33.78
CA LEU A 355 8.50 11.51 -32.63
C LEU A 355 8.78 13.02 -32.65
N ILE A 356 8.73 13.71 -31.51
CA ILE A 356 9.10 15.13 -31.39
C ILE A 356 10.07 15.27 -30.23
N ASP A 357 11.26 15.79 -30.51
CA ASP A 357 12.28 16.06 -29.49
C ASP A 357 11.97 17.41 -28.82
N LEU A 358 11.71 17.40 -27.52
CA LEU A 358 11.41 18.59 -26.73
C LEU A 358 12.64 19.02 -25.91
N PRO A 359 13.33 20.11 -26.28
CA PRO A 359 14.42 20.65 -25.46
C PRO A 359 13.87 21.31 -24.19
N VAL A 360 14.47 21.00 -23.05
CA VAL A 360 14.14 21.56 -21.73
C VAL A 360 15.36 22.35 -21.22
N PRO A 361 15.39 23.68 -21.41
CA PRO A 361 16.51 24.49 -20.93
C PRO A 361 16.55 24.50 -19.40
N ASN A 362 17.73 24.29 -18.82
CA ASN A 362 17.93 24.16 -17.37
C ASN A 362 17.11 23.01 -16.76
N PRO A 363 17.36 21.75 -17.18
CA PRO A 363 16.59 20.62 -16.71
C PRO A 363 16.76 20.44 -15.20
N ARG A 364 15.64 20.42 -14.48
CA ARG A 364 15.52 19.97 -13.11
C ARG A 364 15.02 18.52 -13.09
N ALA A 365 15.71 17.67 -12.36
CA ALA A 365 15.42 16.24 -12.30
C ALA A 365 14.21 15.95 -11.41
N TRP A 366 13.50 14.88 -11.72
CA TRP A 366 12.54 14.26 -10.81
C TRP A 366 13.25 13.26 -9.89
N SER A 367 12.97 13.31 -8.58
CA SER A 367 13.36 12.30 -7.59
C SER A 367 12.33 12.24 -6.45
N PRO A 368 12.41 11.23 -5.55
CA PRO A 368 11.53 11.17 -4.37
C PRO A 368 11.59 12.41 -3.45
N GLU A 369 12.78 13.02 -3.36
CA GLU A 369 13.05 14.21 -2.54
C GLU A 369 12.67 15.51 -3.26
N ASP A 370 12.77 15.53 -4.59
CA ASP A 370 12.40 16.68 -5.44
C ASP A 370 11.58 16.19 -6.65
N PRO A 371 10.26 15.96 -6.49
CA PRO A 371 9.40 15.39 -7.54
C PRO A 371 9.00 16.43 -8.59
N HIS A 372 9.98 17.06 -9.22
CA HIS A 372 9.74 18.09 -10.21
C HIS A 372 9.11 17.52 -11.49
N LEU A 373 7.98 18.09 -11.89
CA LEU A 373 7.22 17.70 -13.08
C LEU A 373 7.01 18.91 -13.98
N TYR A 374 6.99 18.66 -15.28
CA TYR A 374 6.74 19.66 -16.31
C TYR A 374 5.32 19.45 -16.84
N ASP A 375 4.39 20.28 -16.39
CA ASP A 375 3.02 20.27 -16.92
C ASP A 375 3.00 20.86 -18.33
N CYS A 376 2.31 20.20 -19.25
CA CYS A 376 2.27 20.61 -20.64
C CYS A 376 0.95 20.32 -21.35
N VAL A 377 0.72 21.06 -22.42
CA VAL A 377 -0.45 20.94 -23.28
C VAL A 377 0.01 20.51 -24.66
N VAL A 378 -0.52 19.37 -25.12
CA VAL A 378 -0.30 18.90 -26.49
C VAL A 378 -1.52 19.27 -27.32
N THR A 379 -1.32 20.03 -28.40
CA THR A 379 -2.40 20.44 -29.30
C THR A 379 -2.16 19.92 -30.71
N LEU A 380 -3.09 19.16 -31.27
CA LEU A 380 -3.09 18.76 -32.68
C LEU A 380 -4.01 19.68 -33.47
N ARG A 381 -3.45 20.49 -34.38
CA ARG A 381 -4.21 21.38 -35.28
C ARG A 381 -4.23 20.84 -36.70
N LEU A 382 -5.40 20.85 -37.33
CA LEU A 382 -5.55 20.51 -38.75
C LEU A 382 -6.60 21.40 -39.41
N SER A 383 -6.29 21.98 -40.56
CA SER A 383 -7.27 22.71 -41.35
C SER A 383 -7.97 21.80 -42.36
N HIS A 384 -9.31 21.71 -42.27
CA HIS A 384 -10.17 20.93 -43.15
C HIS A 384 -11.43 21.70 -43.54
N GLU A 385 -11.72 21.79 -44.84
CA GLU A 385 -12.94 22.42 -45.37
C GLU A 385 -13.26 23.82 -44.78
N GLY A 386 -12.23 24.66 -44.64
CA GLY A 386 -12.38 26.01 -44.08
C GLY A 386 -12.57 26.06 -42.56
N ARG A 387 -12.31 24.95 -41.86
CA ARG A 387 -12.42 24.80 -40.40
C ARG A 387 -11.08 24.34 -39.82
N GLU A 388 -10.91 24.58 -38.53
CA GLU A 388 -9.78 24.07 -37.75
C GLU A 388 -10.29 22.94 -36.84
N LEU A 389 -9.75 21.74 -37.02
CA LEU A 389 -9.90 20.64 -36.08
C LEU A 389 -8.78 20.78 -35.05
N VAL A 390 -9.14 20.77 -33.77
CA VAL A 390 -8.21 20.93 -32.65
C VAL A 390 -8.48 19.83 -31.64
N ASP A 391 -7.48 18.99 -31.38
CA ASP A 391 -7.43 18.09 -30.23
C ASP A 391 -6.46 18.66 -29.20
N THR A 392 -6.86 18.72 -27.93
CA THR A 392 -6.04 19.27 -26.85
C THR A 392 -5.98 18.27 -25.71
N VAL A 393 -4.77 17.82 -25.38
CA VAL A 393 -4.48 16.89 -24.29
C VAL A 393 -3.59 17.58 -23.29
N ASN A 394 -4.05 17.65 -22.04
CA ASN A 394 -3.24 18.05 -20.89
C ASN A 394 -2.48 16.82 -20.38
N THR A 395 -1.17 16.96 -20.18
CA THR A 395 -0.29 15.89 -19.71
C THR A 395 0.87 16.51 -18.91
N TYR A 396 1.78 15.66 -18.43
CA TYR A 396 2.99 16.08 -17.74
C TYR A 396 4.09 15.04 -17.94
N PHE A 397 5.33 15.41 -17.63
CA PHE A 397 6.44 14.47 -17.60
C PHE A 397 7.46 14.83 -16.51
N GLY A 398 8.27 13.87 -16.09
CA GLY A 398 9.42 14.08 -15.21
C GLY A 398 10.72 13.71 -15.92
N LEU A 399 11.79 14.48 -15.69
CA LEU A 399 13.12 14.17 -16.22
C LEU A 399 13.90 13.34 -15.20
N ARG A 400 14.07 12.04 -15.46
CA ARG A 400 14.86 11.16 -14.61
C ARG A 400 15.50 10.01 -15.39
N THR A 401 16.59 9.48 -14.87
CA THR A 401 17.28 8.30 -15.43
C THR A 401 17.39 7.23 -14.36
N ILE A 402 17.01 6.00 -14.71
CA ILE A 402 17.18 4.80 -13.89
C ILE A 402 18.14 3.86 -14.62
N SER A 403 19.08 3.26 -13.89
CA SER A 403 20.03 2.27 -14.42
C SER A 403 20.57 1.38 -13.30
N SER A 404 21.33 0.35 -13.65
CA SER A 404 22.21 -0.36 -12.73
C SER A 404 23.68 -0.12 -13.12
N ALA A 405 24.54 0.09 -12.14
CA ALA A 405 25.98 0.27 -12.37
C ALA A 405 26.81 -0.04 -11.12
N ARG A 406 28.10 -0.31 -11.30
CA ARG A 406 29.05 -0.43 -10.19
C ARG A 406 29.29 0.91 -9.51
N TRP A 407 29.47 0.89 -8.20
CA TRP A 407 29.90 2.05 -7.41
C TRP A 407 31.13 1.71 -6.57
N ASP A 408 32.07 2.67 -6.50
CA ASP A 408 33.25 2.62 -5.63
C ASP A 408 34.06 1.30 -5.70
N ASN A 409 34.27 0.80 -6.93
CA ASN A 409 35.01 -0.43 -7.24
C ASN A 409 34.47 -1.74 -6.63
N ARG A 410 33.22 -1.76 -6.14
CA ARG A 410 32.56 -3.00 -5.71
C ARG A 410 32.32 -3.95 -6.91
N PRO A 411 32.34 -5.28 -6.71
CA PRO A 411 32.21 -6.25 -7.79
C PRO A 411 30.78 -6.46 -8.29
N TYR A 412 29.79 -5.81 -7.67
CA TYR A 412 28.36 -5.89 -7.98
C TYR A 412 27.80 -4.50 -8.27
N ASP A 413 26.65 -4.45 -8.96
CA ASP A 413 25.96 -3.22 -9.30
C ASP A 413 25.02 -2.75 -8.18
N PHE A 414 24.71 -1.46 -8.19
CA PHE A 414 23.62 -0.86 -7.44
C PHE A 414 22.58 -0.31 -8.41
N VAL A 415 21.37 -0.06 -7.92
CA VAL A 415 20.38 0.76 -8.62
C VAL A 415 20.80 2.23 -8.54
N PHE A 416 20.77 2.91 -9.67
CA PHE A 416 21.11 4.33 -9.81
C PHE A 416 19.86 5.14 -10.19
N LEU A 417 19.68 6.29 -9.53
CA LEU A 417 18.70 7.30 -9.88
C LEU A 417 19.42 8.64 -10.13
N ASN A 418 19.32 9.13 -11.37
CA ASN A 418 19.94 10.38 -11.81
C ASN A 418 21.46 10.38 -11.58
N GLY A 419 22.13 9.27 -11.92
CA GLY A 419 23.59 9.14 -11.89
C GLY A 419 24.22 8.83 -10.53
N GLU A 420 23.42 8.69 -9.46
CA GLU A 420 23.91 8.32 -8.12
C GLU A 420 23.21 7.04 -7.61
N PRO A 421 23.87 6.20 -6.80
CA PRO A 421 23.22 5.07 -6.12
C PRO A 421 22.01 5.53 -5.28
N VAL A 422 20.96 4.71 -5.26
CA VAL A 422 19.79 4.90 -4.40
C VAL A 422 19.58 3.66 -3.53
N TYR A 423 19.36 3.87 -2.23
CA TYR A 423 18.90 2.79 -1.35
C TYR A 423 17.39 2.73 -1.38
N LEU A 424 16.86 1.61 -1.84
CA LEU A 424 15.43 1.40 -2.06
C LEU A 424 14.78 0.91 -0.76
N ARG A 425 13.95 1.75 -0.15
CA ARG A 425 13.23 1.48 1.11
C ARG A 425 11.76 1.35 0.80
N GLY A 426 11.35 0.11 0.61
CA GLY A 426 10.09 -0.26 0.00
C GLY A 426 9.07 -0.76 1.00
N ILE A 427 7.81 -0.61 0.59
CA ILE A 427 6.66 -1.19 1.26
C ILE A 427 5.78 -1.87 0.21
N LEU A 428 5.28 -3.05 0.54
CA LEU A 428 4.30 -3.74 -0.28
C LEU A 428 2.95 -3.07 -0.08
N ASP A 429 2.27 -2.73 -1.18
CA ASP A 429 0.92 -2.17 -1.18
C ASP A 429 -0.01 -3.07 -1.99
N GLN A 430 -0.93 -3.73 -1.30
CA GLN A 430 -1.98 -4.54 -1.90
C GLN A 430 -3.07 -3.68 -2.55
N ALA A 431 -3.19 -2.39 -2.15
CA ALA A 431 -4.22 -1.46 -2.59
C ALA A 431 -5.65 -2.01 -2.43
N PHE A 432 -5.91 -2.68 -1.31
CA PHE A 432 -7.24 -3.08 -0.85
C PHE A 432 -7.76 -2.10 0.20
N HIS A 433 -9.08 -1.91 0.21
CA HIS A 433 -9.76 -1.02 1.14
C HIS A 433 -10.97 -1.72 1.76
N PRO A 434 -11.25 -1.48 3.06
CA PRO A 434 -12.26 -2.24 3.81
C PRO A 434 -13.67 -2.12 3.26
N ASP A 435 -14.03 -0.97 2.67
CA ASP A 435 -15.39 -0.71 2.17
C ASP A 435 -15.49 -0.73 0.63
N SER A 436 -14.37 -0.71 -0.09
CA SER A 436 -14.34 -0.54 -1.55
C SER A 436 -13.45 -1.54 -2.32
N LEU A 437 -12.77 -2.43 -1.60
CA LEU A 437 -11.89 -3.46 -2.15
C LEU A 437 -10.85 -2.87 -3.10
N HIS A 438 -10.84 -3.24 -4.38
CA HIS A 438 -9.89 -2.73 -5.38
C HIS A 438 -10.02 -1.24 -5.70
N SER A 439 -11.21 -0.65 -5.54
CA SER A 439 -11.53 0.68 -6.04
C SER A 439 -11.21 1.76 -5.02
N TYR A 440 -10.34 2.70 -5.36
CA TYR A 440 -10.10 3.88 -4.55
C TYR A 440 -11.37 4.76 -4.48
N PRO A 441 -11.90 5.06 -3.27
CA PRO A 441 -13.11 5.88 -3.12
C PRO A 441 -12.92 7.32 -3.59
N SER A 442 -11.74 7.89 -3.38
CA SER A 442 -11.37 9.26 -3.74
C SER A 442 -9.86 9.41 -3.94
N ASP A 443 -9.47 10.52 -4.55
CA ASP A 443 -8.07 10.95 -4.68
C ASP A 443 -7.36 11.15 -3.35
N ASP A 444 -8.10 11.64 -2.38
CA ASP A 444 -7.59 11.90 -1.05
C ASP A 444 -7.12 10.62 -0.35
N VAL A 445 -7.80 9.49 -0.60
CA VAL A 445 -7.37 8.17 -0.09
C VAL A 445 -6.07 7.73 -0.76
N ILE A 446 -5.96 7.86 -2.08
CA ILE A 446 -4.71 7.55 -2.82
C ILE A 446 -3.55 8.39 -2.29
N ARG A 447 -3.76 9.72 -2.21
CA ARG A 447 -2.76 10.66 -1.72
C ARG A 447 -2.39 10.35 -0.26
N GLY A 448 -3.37 9.95 0.55
CA GLY A 448 -3.20 9.56 1.95
C GLY A 448 -2.29 8.35 2.11
N ASP A 449 -2.53 7.27 1.35
CA ASP A 449 -1.71 6.05 1.40
C ASP A 449 -0.25 6.34 0.98
N ILE A 450 -0.04 7.10 -0.10
CA ILE A 450 1.31 7.46 -0.56
C ILE A 450 2.01 8.40 0.44
N GLN A 451 1.30 9.38 1.00
CA GLN A 451 1.86 10.27 2.01
C GLN A 451 2.20 9.50 3.30
N ALA A 452 1.36 8.56 3.73
CA ALA A 452 1.64 7.73 4.90
C ALA A 452 2.91 6.90 4.71
N ALA A 453 3.13 6.32 3.51
CA ALA A 453 4.38 5.64 3.20
C ALA A 453 5.61 6.59 3.31
N LYS A 454 5.50 7.84 2.81
CA LYS A 454 6.57 8.85 2.99
C LYS A 454 6.83 9.19 4.45
N ASP A 455 5.76 9.40 5.22
CA ASP A 455 5.84 9.74 6.65
C ASP A 455 6.46 8.59 7.47
N LEU A 456 6.33 7.35 7.00
CA LEU A 456 7.00 6.16 7.54
C LEU A 456 8.47 6.01 7.08
N GLY A 457 9.03 6.98 6.36
CA GLY A 457 10.43 7.03 5.92
C GLY A 457 10.74 6.29 4.62
N LEU A 458 9.73 5.77 3.93
CA LEU A 458 9.89 4.97 2.72
C LEU A 458 10.05 5.87 1.48
N ASN A 459 10.69 5.36 0.43
CA ASN A 459 10.88 6.08 -0.83
C ASN A 459 10.37 5.33 -2.07
N PHE A 460 9.88 4.10 -1.91
CA PHE A 460 9.13 3.41 -2.96
C PHE A 460 8.01 2.52 -2.43
N VAL A 461 7.04 2.23 -3.31
CA VAL A 461 5.98 1.25 -3.10
C VAL A 461 6.10 0.13 -4.14
N ARG A 462 5.83 -1.11 -3.74
CA ARG A 462 5.58 -2.23 -4.66
C ARG A 462 4.08 -2.42 -4.79
N CYS A 463 3.52 -2.08 -5.95
CA CYS A 463 2.09 -2.32 -6.25
C CYS A 463 1.90 -3.81 -6.49
N HIS A 464 1.45 -4.56 -5.49
CA HIS A 464 1.58 -6.01 -5.47
C HIS A 464 0.52 -6.71 -6.32
N ILE A 465 0.98 -7.51 -7.30
CA ILE A 465 0.20 -8.36 -8.23
C ILE A 465 -1.14 -7.76 -8.67
N LYS A 466 -1.15 -6.46 -8.94
CA LYS A 466 -2.33 -5.65 -9.25
C LYS A 466 -1.91 -4.45 -10.09
N ILE A 467 -2.69 -4.18 -11.13
CA ILE A 467 -2.63 -2.92 -11.87
C ILE A 467 -3.58 -1.92 -11.21
N ASN A 468 -3.04 -0.86 -10.61
CA ASN A 468 -3.85 0.16 -9.95
C ASN A 468 -4.52 1.12 -10.96
N ASP A 469 -5.47 1.91 -10.45
CA ASP A 469 -6.03 3.05 -11.16
C ASP A 469 -4.89 4.01 -11.58
N PRO A 470 -4.86 4.55 -12.81
CA PRO A 470 -3.81 5.48 -13.27
C PRO A 470 -3.57 6.68 -12.34
N ARG A 471 -4.59 7.08 -11.56
CA ARG A 471 -4.48 8.15 -10.57
C ARG A 471 -3.54 7.79 -9.41
N TYR A 472 -3.34 6.50 -9.12
CA TYR A 472 -2.33 6.03 -8.16
C TYR A 472 -0.93 6.45 -8.59
N TYR A 473 -0.54 6.11 -9.82
CA TYR A 473 0.78 6.46 -10.36
C TYR A 473 0.96 7.97 -10.54
N TYR A 474 -0.11 8.69 -10.87
CA TYR A 474 -0.12 10.16 -10.86
C TYR A 474 0.26 10.74 -9.50
N TRP A 475 -0.33 10.23 -8.41
CA TRP A 475 0.01 10.70 -7.06
C TRP A 475 1.41 10.26 -6.64
N CYS A 476 1.89 9.09 -7.08
CA CYS A 476 3.28 8.69 -6.89
C CYS A 476 4.25 9.67 -7.58
N ASP A 477 3.93 10.09 -8.81
CA ASP A 477 4.74 11.09 -9.53
C ASP A 477 4.75 12.43 -8.81
N ARG A 478 3.58 12.92 -8.39
CA ARG A 478 3.40 14.24 -7.77
C ARG A 478 4.01 14.32 -6.38
N LEU A 479 3.92 13.25 -5.60
CA LEU A 479 4.46 13.20 -4.25
C LEU A 479 5.91 12.74 -4.20
N GLY A 480 6.48 12.19 -5.27
CA GLY A 480 7.84 11.65 -5.24
C GLY A 480 7.91 10.33 -4.49
N MET A 481 7.16 9.35 -4.97
CA MET A 481 7.23 7.96 -4.52
C MET A 481 7.63 7.11 -5.73
N LEU A 482 8.73 6.36 -5.63
CA LEU A 482 9.09 5.40 -6.67
C LEU A 482 8.07 4.24 -6.65
N CYS A 483 7.82 3.62 -7.80
CA CYS A 483 6.89 2.51 -7.94
C CYS A 483 7.58 1.32 -8.60
N MET A 484 7.50 0.17 -7.93
CA MET A 484 7.81 -1.14 -8.50
C MET A 484 6.48 -1.77 -8.90
N TYR A 485 6.28 -1.95 -10.21
CA TYR A 485 4.98 -2.28 -10.79
C TYR A 485 4.87 -3.78 -11.02
N ASP A 486 3.94 -4.44 -10.34
CA ASP A 486 3.79 -5.90 -10.35
C ASP A 486 2.53 -6.33 -11.10
N PHE A 487 2.72 -7.12 -12.16
CA PHE A 487 1.59 -7.56 -12.99
C PHE A 487 0.76 -8.64 -12.28
N PRO A 488 -0.57 -8.64 -12.42
CA PRO A 488 -1.42 -9.63 -11.78
C PRO A 488 -1.16 -11.04 -12.34
N SER A 489 -0.93 -12.00 -11.45
CA SER A 489 -0.76 -13.41 -11.80
C SER A 489 -2.10 -14.14 -11.99
N ALA A 490 -2.11 -15.19 -12.80
CA ALA A 490 -3.19 -16.18 -12.77
C ALA A 490 -2.91 -17.24 -11.68
N SER A 491 -3.94 -17.94 -11.20
CA SER A 491 -3.75 -19.01 -10.20
C SER A 491 -3.25 -20.31 -10.82
N ILE A 492 -3.56 -20.55 -12.09
CA ILE A 492 -3.13 -21.74 -12.85
C ILE A 492 -2.55 -21.38 -14.20
N TYR A 493 -1.76 -22.29 -14.76
CA TYR A 493 -1.24 -22.16 -16.12
C TYR A 493 -2.16 -22.83 -17.14
N THR A 494 -2.58 -22.06 -18.16
CA THR A 494 -3.20 -22.58 -19.39
C THR A 494 -2.78 -21.72 -20.58
N PRO A 495 -2.92 -22.19 -21.84
CA PRO A 495 -2.72 -21.32 -23.01
C PRO A 495 -3.60 -20.05 -23.00
N LYS A 496 -4.80 -20.14 -22.40
CA LYS A 496 -5.70 -19.00 -22.18
C LYS A 496 -5.14 -18.05 -21.12
N ALA A 497 -4.64 -18.56 -19.99
CA ALA A 497 -4.01 -17.75 -18.94
C ALA A 497 -2.81 -16.98 -19.47
N ARG A 498 -1.92 -17.67 -20.20
CA ARG A 498 -0.76 -17.06 -20.86
C ARG A 498 -1.19 -15.94 -21.83
N ALA A 499 -2.16 -16.21 -22.72
CA ALA A 499 -2.63 -15.21 -23.67
C ALA A 499 -3.28 -13.99 -22.98
N ASN A 500 -4.05 -14.23 -21.91
CA ASN A 500 -4.65 -13.17 -21.10
C ASN A 500 -3.59 -12.32 -20.42
N TRP A 501 -2.62 -12.96 -19.75
CA TRP A 501 -1.52 -12.27 -19.07
C TRP A 501 -0.69 -11.45 -20.07
N GLU A 502 -0.28 -12.03 -21.20
CA GLU A 502 0.53 -11.32 -22.22
C GLU A 502 -0.19 -10.10 -22.80
N ARG A 503 -1.52 -10.18 -22.95
CA ARG A 503 -2.34 -9.05 -23.38
C ARG A 503 -2.40 -7.96 -22.31
N THR A 504 -2.77 -8.32 -21.07
CA THR A 504 -2.85 -7.40 -19.93
C THR A 504 -1.51 -6.68 -19.73
N PHE A 505 -0.40 -7.41 -19.77
CA PHE A 505 0.97 -6.89 -19.71
C PHE A 505 1.23 -5.80 -20.76
N ARG A 506 0.96 -6.07 -22.04
CA ARG A 506 1.22 -5.11 -23.13
C ARG A 506 0.35 -3.87 -23.02
N GLU A 507 -0.93 -4.04 -22.69
CA GLU A 507 -1.89 -2.95 -22.57
C GLU A 507 -1.58 -2.03 -21.39
N ALA A 508 -1.22 -2.60 -20.23
CA ALA A 508 -0.83 -1.83 -19.06
C ALA A 508 0.51 -1.11 -19.22
N LEU A 509 1.52 -1.76 -19.82
CA LEU A 509 2.80 -1.12 -20.13
C LEU A 509 2.61 0.05 -21.10
N GLU A 510 1.78 -0.12 -22.14
CA GLU A 510 1.42 0.97 -23.05
C GLU A 510 0.73 2.13 -22.31
N ARG A 511 -0.21 1.81 -21.41
CA ARG A 511 -0.98 2.81 -20.66
C ARG A 511 -0.09 3.66 -19.75
N ASP A 512 0.83 3.03 -19.02
CA ASP A 512 1.53 3.62 -17.87
C ASP A 512 3.00 4.00 -18.17
N TYR A 513 3.42 3.89 -19.43
CA TYR A 513 4.81 4.10 -19.88
C TYR A 513 5.45 5.42 -19.39
N SER A 514 4.68 6.50 -19.33
CA SER A 514 5.21 7.87 -19.13
C SER A 514 5.39 8.27 -17.67
N HIS A 515 4.97 7.46 -16.69
CA HIS A 515 5.06 7.80 -15.27
C HIS A 515 6.52 7.80 -14.76
N PRO A 516 7.10 8.96 -14.35
CA PRO A 516 8.46 9.01 -13.84
C PRO A 516 8.68 8.20 -12.55
N SER A 517 7.63 8.01 -11.73
CA SER A 517 7.67 7.20 -10.51
C SER A 517 8.00 5.74 -10.75
N ILE A 518 7.50 5.14 -11.83
CA ILE A 518 7.76 3.73 -12.13
C ILE A 518 9.24 3.57 -12.47
N PHE A 519 9.97 2.78 -11.68
CA PHE A 519 11.40 2.52 -11.91
C PHE A 519 11.69 1.09 -12.35
N SER A 520 10.78 0.16 -12.03
CA SER A 520 10.90 -1.25 -12.39
C SER A 520 9.55 -1.93 -12.66
N TRP A 521 9.58 -2.91 -13.56
CA TRP A 521 8.48 -3.81 -13.90
C TRP A 521 8.77 -5.22 -13.34
N ILE A 522 7.85 -5.80 -12.57
CA ILE A 522 7.87 -7.20 -12.14
C ILE A 522 6.91 -7.98 -13.03
N LEU A 523 7.41 -8.96 -13.79
CA LEU A 523 6.58 -9.70 -14.74
C LEU A 523 5.75 -10.79 -14.06
N PHE A 524 6.35 -11.54 -13.15
CA PHE A 524 5.71 -12.63 -12.44
C PHE A 524 6.04 -12.56 -10.95
N ASN A 525 5.16 -13.10 -10.12
CA ASN A 525 5.36 -13.19 -8.69
C ASN A 525 5.24 -14.63 -8.20
N GLU A 526 6.24 -15.09 -7.45
CA GLU A 526 6.26 -16.37 -6.74
C GLU A 526 5.88 -17.59 -7.58
N THR A 527 6.13 -17.55 -8.90
CA THR A 527 5.81 -18.65 -9.82
C THR A 527 4.28 -18.89 -9.95
N TRP A 528 3.44 -17.96 -9.51
CA TRP A 528 1.98 -18.02 -9.69
C TRP A 528 1.63 -17.98 -11.18
N GLY A 529 0.86 -18.96 -11.64
CA GLY A 529 0.51 -19.12 -13.05
C GLY A 529 1.67 -19.65 -13.92
N LEU A 530 2.79 -20.07 -13.32
CA LEU A 530 3.95 -20.66 -13.99
C LEU A 530 4.14 -22.15 -13.59
N GLU A 531 3.12 -23.00 -13.76
CA GLU A 531 3.17 -24.43 -13.33
C GLU A 531 4.27 -25.28 -14.00
N GLU A 532 4.89 -24.79 -15.07
CA GLU A 532 6.00 -25.43 -15.79
C GLU A 532 7.37 -24.84 -15.44
N HIS A 533 7.49 -23.97 -14.43
CA HIS A 533 8.72 -23.25 -14.06
C HIS A 533 9.84 -24.12 -13.47
N GLN A 534 9.62 -25.42 -13.38
CA GLN A 534 10.62 -26.46 -13.10
C GLN A 534 11.17 -27.10 -14.39
N ARG A 535 10.82 -26.59 -15.57
CA ARG A 535 11.20 -27.11 -16.89
C ARG A 535 11.73 -26.02 -17.83
N PRO A 536 12.54 -26.38 -18.84
CA PRO A 536 13.08 -25.43 -19.82
C PRO A 536 12.03 -24.59 -20.55
N GLU A 537 10.82 -25.12 -20.79
CA GLU A 537 9.73 -24.39 -21.45
C GLU A 537 9.25 -23.20 -20.62
N GLY A 538 9.08 -23.38 -19.31
CA GLY A 538 8.69 -22.31 -18.38
C GLY A 538 9.72 -21.18 -18.35
N TRP A 539 11.01 -21.55 -18.21
CA TRP A 539 12.11 -20.58 -18.25
C TRP A 539 12.20 -19.85 -19.59
N GLY A 540 11.91 -20.57 -20.68
CA GLY A 540 11.84 -20.01 -22.02
C GLY A 540 10.81 -18.89 -22.13
N TRP A 541 9.62 -19.09 -21.58
CA TRP A 541 8.56 -18.07 -21.57
C TRP A 541 8.92 -16.86 -20.70
N VAL A 542 9.41 -17.08 -19.47
CA VAL A 542 9.83 -15.99 -18.57
C VAL A 542 10.91 -15.12 -19.23
N ARG A 543 11.92 -15.76 -19.83
CA ARG A 543 12.99 -15.07 -20.57
C ARG A 543 12.46 -14.33 -21.81
N GLU A 544 11.50 -14.90 -22.53
CA GLU A 544 10.85 -14.24 -23.67
C GLU A 544 10.16 -12.94 -23.24
N MET A 545 9.44 -12.98 -22.12
CA MET A 545 8.73 -11.81 -21.57
C MET A 545 9.70 -10.76 -21.03
N TYR A 546 10.81 -11.14 -20.39
CA TYR A 546 11.88 -10.21 -20.01
C TYR A 546 12.38 -9.41 -21.21
N TYR A 547 12.81 -10.09 -22.29
CA TYR A 547 13.34 -9.40 -23.47
C TYR A 547 12.27 -8.62 -24.23
N LEU A 548 11.01 -9.07 -24.19
CA LEU A 548 9.90 -8.31 -24.74
C LEU A 548 9.69 -7.01 -23.96
N CYS A 549 9.70 -7.05 -22.62
CA CYS A 549 9.61 -5.88 -21.77
C CYS A 549 10.73 -4.89 -22.10
N LYS A 550 11.99 -5.33 -22.16
CA LYS A 550 13.13 -4.46 -22.55
C LYS A 550 13.00 -3.85 -23.96
N ARG A 551 12.29 -4.50 -24.88
CA ARG A 551 12.02 -3.93 -26.22
C ARG A 551 10.90 -2.89 -26.20
N LEU A 552 9.88 -3.09 -25.39
CA LEU A 552 8.75 -2.16 -25.26
C LEU A 552 9.13 -0.95 -24.41
N ASP A 553 9.87 -1.17 -23.32
CA ASP A 553 10.44 -0.14 -22.46
C ASP A 553 11.92 -0.44 -22.13
N PRO A 554 12.87 0.17 -22.86
CA PRO A 554 14.29 0.01 -22.58
C PRO A 554 14.79 0.88 -21.41
N THR A 555 13.94 1.68 -20.78
CA THR A 555 14.35 2.75 -19.85
C THR A 555 14.22 2.41 -18.37
N ARG A 556 13.60 1.27 -18.05
CA ARG A 556 13.36 0.78 -16.69
C ARG A 556 14.03 -0.57 -16.45
N LEU A 557 14.19 -0.91 -15.17
CA LEU A 557 14.68 -2.22 -14.74
C LEU A 557 13.55 -3.25 -14.83
N VAL A 558 13.87 -4.49 -15.14
CA VAL A 558 12.89 -5.59 -15.19
C VAL A 558 13.29 -6.66 -14.19
N GLU A 559 12.38 -6.96 -13.27
CA GLU A 559 12.38 -8.19 -12.50
C GLU A 559 11.51 -9.22 -13.23
N ASP A 560 12.04 -10.42 -13.44
CA ASP A 560 11.34 -11.45 -14.16
C ASP A 560 10.27 -12.14 -13.30
N ASN A 561 10.68 -12.98 -12.35
CA ASN A 561 9.84 -13.63 -11.37
C ASN A 561 10.36 -13.24 -9.99
N SER A 562 9.58 -12.49 -9.20
CA SER A 562 9.93 -12.17 -7.81
C SER A 562 9.92 -13.48 -6.99
N PRO A 563 11.08 -14.02 -6.55
CA PRO A 563 11.19 -15.44 -6.26
C PRO A 563 11.06 -15.75 -4.77
N TYR A 564 9.92 -16.31 -4.38
CA TYR A 564 9.80 -17.04 -3.12
C TYR A 564 10.58 -18.35 -3.12
N LEU A 565 10.69 -19.00 -4.28
CA LEU A 565 11.36 -20.30 -4.45
C LEU A 565 12.82 -20.18 -4.90
N TYR A 566 13.40 -18.99 -4.93
CA TYR A 566 14.79 -18.75 -5.36
C TYR A 566 15.05 -19.13 -6.84
N ASP A 567 14.11 -18.80 -7.72
CA ASP A 567 13.97 -19.34 -9.08
C ASP A 567 13.90 -18.26 -10.18
N HIS A 568 14.74 -17.21 -10.09
CA HIS A 568 14.97 -16.29 -11.22
C HIS A 568 15.50 -17.01 -12.47
N VAL A 569 15.22 -16.43 -13.64
CA VAL A 569 15.70 -16.90 -14.95
C VAL A 569 16.60 -15.85 -15.60
N THR A 570 16.10 -14.65 -15.88
CA THR A 570 16.83 -13.53 -16.49
C THR A 570 16.25 -12.22 -15.96
N THR A 571 17.02 -11.51 -15.14
CA THR A 571 16.55 -10.32 -14.41
C THR A 571 17.61 -9.21 -14.41
N ASP A 572 17.16 -7.96 -14.26
CA ASP A 572 18.01 -6.79 -13.98
C ASP A 572 18.29 -6.61 -12.47
N ILE A 573 17.48 -7.21 -11.59
CA ILE A 573 17.55 -7.10 -10.13
C ILE A 573 17.49 -8.50 -9.52
N ASN A 574 18.46 -8.88 -8.68
CA ASN A 574 18.44 -10.15 -7.96
C ASN A 574 17.70 -9.97 -6.63
N THR A 575 16.60 -10.68 -6.45
CA THR A 575 15.73 -10.56 -5.28
C THR A 575 15.41 -11.91 -4.64
N TRP A 576 14.75 -11.85 -3.48
CA TRP A 576 14.27 -13.00 -2.71
C TRP A 576 13.24 -12.58 -1.67
N HIS A 577 12.43 -13.54 -1.22
CA HIS A 577 11.43 -13.35 -0.15
C HIS A 577 11.84 -14.13 1.11
N PHE A 578 11.48 -13.62 2.30
CA PHE A 578 11.52 -14.43 3.52
C PHE A 578 10.56 -13.92 4.62
N TYR A 579 10.02 -14.86 5.40
CA TYR A 579 9.12 -14.56 6.52
C TYR A 579 9.62 -15.25 7.79
N ILE A 580 10.42 -14.55 8.61
CA ILE A 580 11.16 -15.13 9.74
C ILE A 580 11.01 -14.25 10.98
N SER A 581 10.47 -14.81 12.07
CA SER A 581 10.31 -14.11 13.37
C SER A 581 11.41 -14.40 14.39
N ASP A 582 12.30 -15.35 14.11
CA ASP A 582 13.43 -15.69 14.97
C ASP A 582 14.71 -14.96 14.52
N TYR A 583 15.36 -14.26 15.43
CA TYR A 583 16.53 -13.44 15.12
C TYR A 583 17.72 -14.29 14.60
N ASP A 584 18.06 -15.38 15.28
CA ASP A 584 19.22 -16.20 14.90
C ASP A 584 19.00 -16.92 13.56
N GLN A 585 17.76 -17.30 13.26
CA GLN A 585 17.37 -17.81 11.95
C GLN A 585 17.48 -16.71 10.88
N ALA A 586 16.95 -15.52 11.15
CA ALA A 586 16.98 -14.41 10.20
C ALA A 586 18.42 -13.98 9.89
N ARG A 587 19.26 -13.82 10.91
CA ARG A 587 20.68 -13.48 10.75
C ARG A 587 21.40 -14.49 9.86
N ARG A 588 21.31 -15.78 10.18
CA ARG A 588 21.95 -16.85 9.38
C ARG A 588 21.43 -16.88 7.95
N HIS A 589 20.14 -16.63 7.76
CA HIS A 589 19.53 -16.57 6.45
C HIS A 589 20.10 -15.42 5.62
N VAL A 590 20.11 -14.19 6.16
CA VAL A 590 20.62 -12.99 5.47
C VAL A 590 22.13 -13.11 5.20
N GLU A 591 22.92 -13.60 6.15
CA GLU A 591 24.36 -13.86 5.95
C GLU A 591 24.60 -14.89 4.84
N ASN A 592 23.77 -15.93 4.78
CA ASN A 592 23.84 -16.91 3.70
C ASN A 592 23.55 -16.25 2.35
N VAL A 593 22.46 -15.47 2.24
CA VAL A 593 22.12 -14.74 1.01
C VAL A 593 23.27 -13.85 0.55
N VAL A 594 23.83 -13.05 1.45
CA VAL A 594 24.97 -12.17 1.17
C VAL A 594 26.18 -12.97 0.69
N SER A 595 26.51 -14.08 1.36
CA SER A 595 27.66 -14.92 1.00
C SER A 595 27.48 -15.65 -0.35
N GLN A 596 26.24 -15.94 -0.73
CA GLN A 596 25.89 -16.62 -1.96
C GLN A 596 25.63 -15.64 -3.12
N THR A 597 25.72 -14.32 -2.88
CA THR A 597 25.50 -13.31 -3.91
C THR A 597 26.84 -12.92 -4.54
N TYR A 598 27.13 -13.45 -5.72
CA TYR A 598 28.33 -13.15 -6.50
C TYR A 598 28.12 -13.49 -7.98
N GLU A 599 28.91 -12.87 -8.86
CA GLU A 599 28.86 -13.14 -10.30
C GLU A 599 29.16 -14.63 -10.59
N GLY A 600 28.22 -15.31 -11.24
CA GLY A 600 28.24 -16.75 -11.51
C GLY A 600 27.56 -17.61 -10.45
N SER A 601 27.00 -17.03 -9.39
CA SER A 601 26.26 -17.79 -8.38
C SER A 601 24.97 -18.38 -8.96
N PRO A 602 24.67 -19.66 -8.72
CA PRO A 602 23.38 -20.24 -9.06
C PRO A 602 22.29 -19.95 -8.01
N TYR A 603 22.66 -19.35 -6.87
CA TYR A 603 21.74 -19.06 -5.76
C TYR A 603 20.75 -17.96 -6.16
N HIS A 604 19.45 -18.16 -5.88
CA HIS A 604 18.30 -17.37 -6.37
C HIS A 604 17.91 -17.59 -7.83
N PHE A 605 18.60 -18.45 -8.57
CA PHE A 605 18.28 -18.75 -9.96
C PHE A 605 17.84 -20.20 -10.12
N VAL A 606 17.10 -20.48 -11.21
CA VAL A 606 16.71 -21.84 -11.59
C VAL A 606 17.91 -22.78 -11.74
N GLY A 607 19.11 -22.25 -12.05
CA GLY A 607 20.35 -23.03 -12.08
C GLY A 607 20.82 -23.56 -10.73
N GLY A 608 20.32 -23.03 -9.61
CA GLY A 608 20.53 -23.55 -8.26
C GLY A 608 19.43 -24.51 -7.84
N VAL A 609 18.17 -24.06 -7.90
CA VAL A 609 17.01 -24.81 -7.40
C VAL A 609 16.70 -26.04 -8.26
N TYR A 610 16.91 -25.94 -9.57
CA TYR A 610 16.65 -27.02 -10.54
C TYR A 610 17.95 -27.50 -11.21
N ALA A 611 19.07 -27.52 -10.48
CA ALA A 611 20.40 -27.87 -11.01
C ALA A 611 20.46 -29.24 -11.72
N ASP A 612 19.60 -30.19 -11.37
CA ASP A 612 19.52 -31.52 -11.97
C ASP A 612 18.75 -31.55 -13.32
N VAL A 613 18.12 -30.44 -13.71
CA VAL A 613 17.37 -30.31 -14.97
C VAL A 613 18.29 -29.80 -16.08
N GLU A 614 18.24 -30.44 -17.25
CA GLU A 614 19.06 -30.06 -18.40
C GLU A 614 18.85 -28.58 -18.80
N GLY A 615 19.95 -27.86 -19.00
CA GLY A 615 19.92 -26.42 -19.32
C GLY A 615 19.83 -25.47 -18.13
N ALA A 616 19.45 -25.92 -16.93
CA ALA A 616 19.30 -25.04 -15.76
C ALA A 616 20.59 -24.28 -15.40
N HIS A 617 21.74 -24.97 -15.52
CA HIS A 617 23.07 -24.44 -15.20
C HIS A 617 23.50 -23.20 -16.01
N GLU A 618 22.76 -22.83 -17.05
CA GLU A 618 22.95 -21.58 -17.82
C GLU A 618 22.46 -20.34 -17.05
N PHE A 619 21.50 -20.50 -16.14
CA PHE A 619 20.87 -19.40 -15.41
C PHE A 619 21.53 -19.19 -14.05
N LYS A 620 22.29 -18.10 -13.96
CA LYS A 620 23.10 -17.71 -12.80
C LYS A 620 23.11 -16.19 -12.67
N GLN A 621 23.42 -15.71 -11.49
CA GLN A 621 23.61 -14.30 -11.23
C GLN A 621 24.76 -13.74 -12.07
N GLY A 622 24.57 -12.56 -12.65
CA GLY A 622 25.62 -11.68 -13.14
C GLY A 622 26.04 -10.68 -12.06
N THR A 623 26.06 -9.39 -12.39
CA THR A 623 26.37 -8.32 -11.45
C THR A 623 25.13 -7.62 -10.88
N GLN A 624 23.92 -8.16 -11.10
CA GLN A 624 22.67 -7.50 -10.74
C GLN A 624 22.68 -7.01 -9.28
N PRO A 625 22.09 -5.83 -9.00
CA PRO A 625 21.88 -5.36 -7.64
C PRO A 625 21.07 -6.36 -6.82
N LEU A 626 21.41 -6.50 -5.54
CA LEU A 626 20.74 -7.40 -4.60
C LEU A 626 19.72 -6.61 -3.77
N LEU A 627 18.43 -6.94 -3.89
CA LEU A 627 17.33 -6.28 -3.17
C LEU A 627 16.38 -7.33 -2.61
N ASN A 628 16.01 -7.25 -1.34
CA ASN A 628 14.91 -8.11 -0.85
C ASN A 628 13.57 -7.55 -1.36
N SER A 629 12.77 -8.35 -2.06
CA SER A 629 11.51 -7.88 -2.65
C SER A 629 10.27 -8.18 -1.80
N GLU A 630 10.40 -8.97 -0.73
CA GLU A 630 9.44 -9.13 0.38
C GLU A 630 10.12 -9.64 1.66
N TYR A 631 9.81 -9.02 2.80
CA TYR A 631 10.07 -9.60 4.10
C TYR A 631 9.09 -9.16 5.18
N ALA A 632 8.84 -10.05 6.15
CA ALA A 632 8.19 -9.70 7.41
C ALA A 632 8.49 -10.74 8.50
N GLY A 633 8.19 -10.40 9.76
CA GLY A 633 8.22 -11.38 10.86
C GLY A 633 6.98 -12.29 10.91
N ILE A 634 5.91 -11.89 10.22
CA ILE A 634 4.61 -12.58 10.17
C ILE A 634 4.26 -12.77 8.70
N SER A 635 3.99 -14.03 8.31
CA SER A 635 3.45 -14.37 6.99
C SER A 635 1.93 -14.33 6.99
N ALA A 636 1.32 -14.45 5.80
CA ALA A 636 -0.06 -14.87 5.65
C ALA A 636 -0.39 -16.03 6.63
N TRP A 637 -1.57 -15.98 7.24
CA TRP A 637 -2.06 -16.97 8.21
C TRP A 637 -1.30 -17.05 9.54
N GLY A 638 -0.33 -16.16 9.80
CA GLY A 638 0.43 -16.09 11.05
C GLY A 638 -0.40 -15.69 12.28
N GLY A 639 -1.62 -15.20 12.05
CA GLY A 639 -2.48 -14.57 13.06
C GLY A 639 -2.08 -13.12 13.32
N ASP A 640 -2.76 -12.48 14.26
CA ASP A 640 -2.50 -11.08 14.63
C ASP A 640 -1.58 -10.98 15.84
N ARG A 641 -0.41 -10.37 15.63
CA ARG A 641 0.66 -10.25 16.61
C ARG A 641 1.41 -8.93 16.42
N ASP A 642 2.21 -8.58 17.42
CA ASP A 642 3.15 -7.47 17.28
C ASP A 642 4.12 -7.68 16.10
N ILE A 643 4.26 -6.64 15.28
CA ILE A 643 5.32 -6.55 14.26
C ILE A 643 6.45 -5.63 14.67
N SER A 644 6.28 -4.76 15.67
CA SER A 644 7.26 -3.72 15.97
C SER A 644 8.64 -4.26 16.32
N TYR A 645 8.71 -5.38 17.04
CA TYR A 645 9.98 -6.03 17.39
C TYR A 645 10.65 -6.67 16.16
N THR A 646 9.90 -7.43 15.37
CA THR A 646 10.42 -8.14 14.20
C THR A 646 10.81 -7.21 13.07
N PHE A 647 9.98 -6.21 12.78
CA PHE A 647 10.27 -5.17 11.79
C PHE A 647 11.61 -4.49 12.08
N LYS A 648 11.87 -4.12 13.34
CA LYS A 648 13.13 -3.44 13.72
C LYS A 648 14.36 -4.32 13.50
N PHE A 649 14.38 -5.56 14.02
CA PHE A 649 15.59 -6.38 13.91
C PHE A 649 15.82 -6.90 12.49
N LEU A 650 14.76 -7.25 11.74
CA LEU A 650 14.90 -7.69 10.36
C LEU A 650 15.45 -6.57 9.47
N THR A 651 14.95 -5.34 9.66
CA THR A 651 15.46 -4.19 8.92
C THR A 651 16.90 -3.88 9.31
N THR A 652 17.26 -4.01 10.59
CA THR A 652 18.65 -3.85 11.06
C THR A 652 19.58 -4.87 10.39
N GLU A 653 19.16 -6.13 10.30
CA GLU A 653 19.92 -7.19 9.63
C GLU A 653 20.11 -6.92 8.14
N LEU A 654 19.10 -6.40 7.43
CA LEU A 654 19.26 -6.02 6.02
C LEU A 654 20.19 -4.80 5.87
N ARG A 655 20.08 -3.80 6.76
CA ARG A 655 20.84 -2.53 6.70
C ARG A 655 22.32 -2.66 7.05
N ARG A 656 22.74 -3.75 7.70
CA ARG A 656 24.16 -3.98 8.05
C ARG A 656 25.02 -4.48 6.90
N HIS A 657 24.41 -4.88 5.78
CA HIS A 657 25.14 -5.45 4.65
C HIS A 657 25.25 -4.46 3.49
N ASP A 658 26.49 -4.14 3.13
CA ASP A 658 26.83 -3.17 2.07
C ASP A 658 26.31 -3.56 0.68
N ILE A 659 26.15 -4.87 0.42
CA ILE A 659 25.70 -5.42 -0.88
C ILE A 659 24.18 -5.33 -1.08
N ILE A 660 23.38 -5.27 0.00
CA ILE A 660 21.92 -5.22 -0.09
C ILE A 660 21.53 -3.77 -0.39
N CYS A 661 21.03 -3.47 -1.60
CA CYS A 661 20.71 -2.11 -2.03
C CYS A 661 19.28 -1.67 -1.69
N GLY A 662 18.50 -2.52 -1.03
CA GLY A 662 17.15 -2.19 -0.59
C GLY A 662 16.34 -3.38 -0.13
N TYR A 663 15.11 -3.09 0.28
CA TYR A 663 14.14 -4.06 0.77
C TYR A 663 12.70 -3.62 0.52
N VAL A 664 11.75 -4.55 0.65
CA VAL A 664 10.30 -4.28 0.66
C VAL A 664 9.69 -4.95 1.87
N TYR A 665 9.21 -4.16 2.84
CA TYR A 665 8.46 -4.71 3.97
C TYR A 665 7.04 -5.09 3.56
N THR A 666 6.54 -6.23 4.04
CA THR A 666 5.14 -6.64 3.86
C THR A 666 4.39 -6.34 5.17
N GLU A 667 3.52 -5.32 5.24
CA GLU A 667 3.02 -4.42 4.17
C GLU A 667 2.57 -3.03 4.67
N LEU A 668 2.02 -2.16 3.80
CA LEU A 668 1.66 -0.76 4.15
C LEU A 668 0.57 -0.69 5.22
N ALA A 669 -0.53 -1.40 4.99
CA ALA A 669 -1.67 -1.51 5.89
C ALA A 669 -2.10 -2.96 5.96
N ASP A 670 -2.64 -3.41 7.09
CA ASP A 670 -3.24 -4.75 7.18
C ASP A 670 -4.29 -4.94 6.09
N VAL A 671 -4.46 -6.16 5.58
CA VAL A 671 -5.49 -6.48 4.59
C VAL A 671 -6.19 -7.77 4.96
N GLU A 672 -7.49 -7.66 5.22
CA GLU A 672 -8.38 -8.76 5.61
C GLU A 672 -7.84 -9.60 6.78
N TRP A 673 -7.06 -10.65 6.52
CA TRP A 673 -6.42 -11.52 7.53
C TRP A 673 -4.89 -11.49 7.54
N GLU A 674 -4.25 -10.71 6.66
CA GLU A 674 -2.82 -10.39 6.75
C GLU A 674 -2.65 -9.19 7.69
N HIS A 675 -2.10 -9.45 8.88
CA HIS A 675 -1.99 -8.46 9.98
C HIS A 675 -0.55 -7.96 10.19
N ASN A 676 0.24 -7.95 9.12
CA ASN A 676 1.64 -7.51 9.10
C ASN A 676 1.81 -6.07 8.58
N GLY A 677 0.74 -5.29 8.50
CA GLY A 677 0.77 -3.90 8.05
C GLY A 677 1.42 -2.93 9.04
N LEU A 678 2.16 -1.94 8.54
CA LEU A 678 2.64 -0.80 9.37
C LEU A 678 1.48 0.09 9.85
N LEU A 679 0.34 0.04 9.15
CA LEU A 679 -0.94 0.64 9.52
C LEU A 679 -2.01 -0.45 9.69
N ASN A 680 -3.12 -0.12 10.36
CA ASN A 680 -4.31 -0.97 10.35
C ASN A 680 -5.02 -0.90 8.98
N TYR A 681 -5.95 -1.82 8.70
CA TYR A 681 -6.63 -1.88 7.39
C TYR A 681 -7.40 -0.60 7.03
N ASP A 682 -7.93 0.10 8.03
CA ASP A 682 -8.58 1.40 7.92
C ASP A 682 -7.60 2.59 7.92
N ARG A 683 -6.30 2.33 7.77
CA ARG A 683 -5.17 3.28 7.79
C ARG A 683 -4.97 3.97 9.14
N THR A 684 -5.64 3.54 10.21
CA THR A 684 -5.33 4.05 11.55
C THR A 684 -3.93 3.60 11.99
N PRO A 685 -3.15 4.44 12.69
CA PRO A 685 -1.78 4.10 13.07
C PRO A 685 -1.69 2.95 14.08
N LYS A 686 -0.65 2.12 13.95
CA LYS A 686 -0.19 1.20 15.00
C LYS A 686 0.86 1.89 15.89
N GLU A 687 0.94 1.48 17.15
CA GLU A 687 1.98 1.96 18.08
C GLU A 687 3.17 0.99 18.11
N PHE A 688 4.38 1.49 17.84
CA PHE A 688 5.60 0.69 17.81
C PHE A 688 6.45 0.77 19.09
N GLY A 689 6.23 1.80 19.93
CA GLY A 689 6.90 1.93 21.23
C GLY A 689 8.37 2.35 21.20
N PHE A 690 8.97 2.63 20.03
CA PHE A 690 10.40 2.95 19.90
C PHE A 690 10.86 4.18 20.70
N GLU A 691 10.02 5.22 20.78
CA GLU A 691 10.32 6.44 21.56
C GLU A 691 10.57 6.17 23.04
N ALA A 692 10.07 5.05 23.59
CA ALA A 692 10.33 4.67 24.98
C ALA A 692 11.81 4.30 25.25
N PHE A 693 12.57 4.00 24.20
CA PHE A 693 13.97 3.60 24.26
C PHE A 693 14.93 4.68 23.77
N VAL A 694 14.53 5.47 22.76
CA VAL A 694 15.31 6.58 22.22
C VAL A 694 14.39 7.75 21.93
N ASP A 695 14.63 8.89 22.59
CA ASP A 695 13.78 10.07 22.47
C ASP A 695 13.61 10.50 20.99
N GLY A 696 12.35 10.65 20.57
CA GLY A 696 11.96 11.02 19.22
C GLY A 696 12.14 9.93 18.16
N MET A 697 12.48 8.68 18.51
CA MET A 697 12.57 7.59 17.55
C MET A 697 11.18 7.12 17.10
N THR A 698 11.03 6.99 15.78
CA THR A 698 9.81 6.60 15.10
C THR A 698 10.08 5.45 14.12
N VAL A 699 9.04 4.96 13.44
CA VAL A 699 9.18 4.01 12.33
C VAL A 699 10.03 4.59 11.19
N ALA A 700 9.97 5.91 10.98
CA ALA A 700 10.75 6.59 9.94
C ALA A 700 12.27 6.52 10.19
N ASP A 701 12.73 6.46 11.44
CA ASP A 701 14.15 6.27 11.74
C ASP A 701 14.63 4.87 11.33
N VAL A 702 13.78 3.84 11.43
CA VAL A 702 14.10 2.47 10.98
C VAL A 702 14.22 2.40 9.45
N ASN A 703 13.40 3.19 8.74
CA ASN A 703 13.45 3.37 7.29
C ASN A 703 14.32 4.58 6.87
N GLY A 704 15.16 5.13 7.76
CA GLY A 704 15.96 6.31 7.47
C GLY A 704 16.90 6.10 6.28
N ALA A 705 17.13 7.16 5.50
CA ALA A 705 18.15 7.13 4.43
C ALA A 705 19.53 6.86 5.03
N ASP A 706 19.80 7.48 6.18
CA ASP A 706 20.90 7.12 7.06
C ASP A 706 20.38 6.20 8.17
N PHE A 707 21.21 5.25 8.57
CA PHE A 707 20.88 4.27 9.61
C PHE A 707 22.10 4.01 10.50
N VAL A 708 21.88 3.90 11.80
CA VAL A 708 22.91 3.51 12.78
C VAL A 708 22.46 2.22 13.47
N GLY A 709 23.38 1.30 13.73
CA GLY A 709 23.05 0.03 14.37
C GLY A 709 24.22 -0.60 15.09
N LEU A 710 23.92 -1.63 15.89
CA LEU A 710 24.89 -2.52 16.52
C LEU A 710 24.80 -3.88 15.82
N ASP A 711 25.94 -4.52 15.57
CA ASP A 711 25.98 -5.90 15.07
C ASP A 711 25.68 -6.89 16.20
N ALA A 712 24.46 -6.84 16.75
CA ALA A 712 24.04 -7.55 17.95
C ALA A 712 22.56 -7.95 17.89
N PRO A 713 22.14 -8.98 18.67
CA PRO A 713 20.73 -9.30 18.84
C PRO A 713 19.92 -8.10 19.36
N PRO A 714 18.62 -8.01 19.03
CA PRO A 714 17.75 -6.94 19.52
C PRO A 714 17.67 -6.90 21.06
N CYS A 715 17.78 -8.07 21.70
CA CYS A 715 18.00 -8.23 23.13
C CYS A 715 18.94 -9.41 23.38
N GLN A 716 19.86 -9.29 24.34
CA GLN A 716 20.73 -10.40 24.77
C GLN A 716 20.79 -10.51 26.29
N THR A 717 21.02 -11.72 26.81
CA THR A 717 21.19 -11.95 28.26
C THR A 717 22.68 -12.01 28.61
N ILE A 718 23.14 -11.14 29.51
CA ILE A 718 24.52 -11.14 30.02
C ILE A 718 24.48 -11.25 31.55
N ALA A 719 25.43 -11.96 32.15
CA ALA A 719 25.47 -12.12 33.61
C ALA A 719 25.77 -10.78 34.33
N PRO A 720 25.31 -10.60 35.58
CA PRO A 720 25.70 -9.47 36.43
C PRO A 720 27.22 -9.28 36.48
N GLY A 721 27.67 -8.03 36.42
CA GLY A 721 29.09 -7.68 36.37
C GLY A 721 29.79 -8.05 35.04
N GLY A 722 29.06 -8.54 34.03
CA GLY A 722 29.59 -8.81 32.70
C GLY A 722 29.88 -7.55 31.89
N THR A 723 30.38 -7.76 30.67
CA THR A 723 30.72 -6.68 29.72
C THR A 723 29.88 -6.84 28.46
N PHE A 724 29.18 -5.78 28.07
CA PHE A 724 28.57 -5.66 26.74
C PHE A 724 29.61 -5.07 25.79
N LYS A 725 29.86 -5.72 24.65
CA LYS A 725 30.83 -5.25 23.66
C LYS A 725 30.38 -5.65 22.27
N GLU A 726 29.98 -4.67 21.47
CA GLU A 726 29.43 -4.92 20.12
C GLU A 726 29.93 -3.86 19.12
N SER A 727 30.11 -4.25 17.86
CA SER A 727 30.51 -3.34 16.79
C SER A 727 29.35 -2.41 16.40
N VAL A 728 29.64 -1.12 16.25
CA VAL A 728 28.69 -0.13 15.73
C VAL A 728 28.92 0.06 14.24
N PHE A 729 27.85 0.06 13.46
CA PHE A 729 27.88 0.38 12.04
C PHE A 729 26.99 1.57 11.70
N ILE A 730 27.35 2.30 10.64
CA ILE A 730 26.56 3.36 10.03
C ILE A 730 26.36 3.04 8.55
N SER A 731 25.11 3.00 8.12
CA SER A 731 24.70 2.87 6.72
C SER A 731 24.27 4.25 6.22
N HIS A 732 25.15 4.93 5.46
CA HIS A 732 24.92 6.31 5.00
C HIS A 732 24.51 6.32 3.53
N TRP A 733 23.23 6.55 3.25
CA TRP A 733 22.66 6.54 1.89
C TRP A 733 21.90 7.81 1.53
N ASP A 734 21.79 8.78 2.45
CA ASP A 734 21.28 10.10 2.08
C ASP A 734 22.18 10.75 1.01
N ARG A 735 21.56 11.44 0.05
CA ARG A 735 22.29 12.21 -0.97
C ARG A 735 23.00 13.42 -0.35
N ARG A 736 22.50 13.93 0.78
CA ARG A 736 23.11 15.01 1.56
C ARG A 736 24.33 14.46 2.31
N PRO A 737 25.55 14.94 1.98
CA PRO A 737 26.75 14.51 2.69
C PRO A 737 26.68 14.91 4.17
N LEU A 738 27.34 14.13 5.03
CA LEU A 738 27.52 14.46 6.43
C LEU A 738 28.72 15.41 6.60
N ALA A 739 28.52 16.55 7.27
CA ALA A 739 29.55 17.58 7.41
C ALA A 739 30.41 17.39 8.67
N ASP A 740 29.78 17.16 9.82
CA ASP A 740 30.44 16.89 11.10
C ASP A 740 29.66 15.78 11.84
N PRO A 741 29.74 14.52 11.36
CA PRO A 741 28.96 13.43 11.92
C PRO A 741 29.51 12.96 13.27
N VAL A 742 28.64 12.94 14.28
CA VAL A 742 28.94 12.47 15.63
C VAL A 742 27.98 11.35 16.01
N LEU A 743 28.53 10.17 16.29
CA LEU A 743 27.82 9.08 16.92
C LEU A 743 27.66 9.40 18.40
N CYS A 744 26.43 9.37 18.90
CA CYS A 744 26.11 9.56 20.31
C CYS A 744 25.44 8.31 20.86
N TRP A 745 25.64 8.02 22.14
CA TRP A 745 24.97 6.93 22.82
C TRP A 745 24.60 7.26 24.26
N ARG A 746 23.61 6.54 24.77
CA ARG A 746 23.25 6.51 26.19
C ARG A 746 22.81 5.10 26.58
N ALA A 747 23.42 4.57 27.63
CA ALA A 747 23.00 3.33 28.26
C ALA A 747 22.19 3.66 29.52
N THR A 748 20.93 3.20 29.59
CA THR A 748 20.08 3.38 30.78
C THR A 748 19.68 2.03 31.34
N THR A 749 19.74 1.88 32.66
CA THR A 749 19.27 0.70 33.37
C THR A 749 17.86 0.92 33.91
N VAL A 750 17.08 -0.16 33.99
CA VAL A 750 15.89 -0.29 34.82
C VAL A 750 16.11 -1.47 35.74
N ASP A 751 16.19 -1.22 37.05
CA ASP A 751 16.48 -2.28 38.02
C ASP A 751 15.24 -3.12 38.38
N ARG A 752 15.46 -4.15 39.20
CA ARG A 752 14.43 -5.05 39.74
C ARG A 752 13.43 -4.42 40.74
N PHE A 753 13.49 -3.11 40.94
CA PHE A 753 12.52 -2.29 41.66
C PHE A 753 11.85 -1.24 40.75
N GLY A 754 12.20 -1.20 39.46
CA GLY A 754 11.66 -0.28 38.47
C GLY A 754 12.37 1.08 38.44
N GLU A 755 13.48 1.25 39.16
CA GLU A 755 14.22 2.50 39.19
C GLU A 755 15.09 2.63 37.93
N ARG A 756 15.03 3.81 37.30
CA ARG A 756 15.82 4.11 36.10
C ARG A 756 17.09 4.88 36.45
N ARG A 757 18.23 4.48 35.87
CA ARG A 757 19.52 5.19 36.04
C ARG A 757 20.28 5.25 34.73
N VAL A 758 21.07 6.31 34.55
CA VAL A 758 22.06 6.37 33.46
C VAL A 758 23.27 5.56 33.90
N LEU A 759 23.62 4.54 33.10
CA LEU A 759 24.80 3.70 33.30
C LEU A 759 26.03 4.35 32.65
N ASP A 760 25.87 4.81 31.41
CA ASP A 760 26.93 5.40 30.60
C ASP A 760 26.32 6.34 29.55
N GLU A 761 27.08 7.34 29.12
CA GLU A 761 26.75 8.19 27.97
C GLU A 761 28.03 8.72 27.34
N GLY A 762 28.00 8.91 26.02
CA GLY A 762 29.16 9.42 25.32
C GLY A 762 28.91 9.75 23.87
N GLU A 763 29.96 10.27 23.24
CA GLU A 763 29.97 10.66 21.84
C GLU A 763 31.31 10.33 21.19
N ARG A 764 31.28 10.09 19.87
CA ARG A 764 32.45 9.77 19.06
C ARG A 764 32.28 10.42 17.69
N ILE A 765 33.27 11.22 17.28
CA ILE A 765 33.37 11.70 15.90
C ILE A 765 33.59 10.49 14.99
N VAL A 766 32.82 10.41 13.92
CA VAL A 766 32.86 9.31 12.96
C VAL A 766 33.12 9.83 11.55
N SER A 767 33.37 8.93 10.60
CA SER A 767 33.57 9.30 9.19
C SER A 767 32.93 8.24 8.28
N PRO A 768 31.60 8.09 8.34
CA PRO A 768 30.90 7.11 7.52
C PRO A 768 31.11 7.40 6.03
N ARG A 769 31.34 6.35 5.25
CA ARG A 769 31.45 6.44 3.80
C ARG A 769 30.07 6.63 3.19
N ARG A 770 29.97 7.52 2.20
CA ARG A 770 28.72 7.75 1.44
C ARG A 770 28.39 6.55 0.55
N TYR A 771 27.12 6.18 0.51
CA TYR A 771 26.58 5.02 -0.19
C TYR A 771 27.25 3.71 0.24
N ALA A 772 27.40 3.55 1.56
CA ALA A 772 28.10 2.42 2.15
C ALA A 772 27.64 2.11 3.57
N VAL A 773 27.90 0.88 4.00
CA VAL A 773 27.95 0.51 5.41
C VAL A 773 29.39 0.66 5.91
N THR A 774 29.57 1.40 7.01
CA THR A 774 30.87 1.65 7.65
C THR A 774 30.85 1.12 9.07
N ASP A 775 31.76 0.19 9.40
CA ASP A 775 32.11 -0.15 10.78
C ASP A 775 32.82 1.06 11.40
N VAL A 776 32.30 1.57 12.51
CA VAL A 776 32.85 2.74 13.22
C VAL A 776 33.45 2.38 14.58
N GLY A 777 33.69 1.08 14.82
CA GLY A 777 34.33 0.52 15.99
C GLY A 777 33.36 0.16 17.12
N ASP A 778 33.88 -0.65 18.05
CA ASP A 778 33.11 -1.20 19.15
C ASP A 778 32.58 -0.13 20.12
N LEU A 779 31.44 -0.45 20.74
CA LEU A 779 30.95 0.16 21.97
C LEU A 779 31.06 -0.87 23.09
N GLU A 780 31.76 -0.52 24.17
CA GLU A 780 32.02 -1.42 25.31
C GLU A 780 31.49 -0.80 26.60
N LEU A 781 30.65 -1.54 27.33
CA LEU A 781 29.98 -1.11 28.54
C LEU A 781 30.15 -2.14 29.66
N GLN A 782 30.54 -1.67 30.84
CA GLN A 782 30.55 -2.50 32.05
C GLN A 782 29.15 -2.55 32.65
N LEU A 783 28.58 -3.75 32.77
CA LEU A 783 27.21 -3.92 33.26
C LEU A 783 27.16 -3.94 34.79
N PRO A 784 26.04 -3.52 35.41
CA PRO A 784 25.85 -3.59 36.84
C PRO A 784 25.99 -5.01 37.41
N ASP A 785 26.44 -5.10 38.66
CA ASP A 785 26.47 -6.35 39.44
C ASP A 785 25.11 -6.64 40.11
N GLU A 786 24.02 -6.38 39.38
CA GLU A 786 22.65 -6.62 39.82
C GLU A 786 21.73 -6.89 38.63
N GLN A 787 20.59 -7.56 38.88
CA GLN A 787 19.58 -7.79 37.86
C GLN A 787 18.94 -6.48 37.41
N CYS A 788 19.01 -6.21 36.12
CA CYS A 788 18.40 -5.05 35.49
C CYS A 788 18.19 -5.29 33.99
N LEU A 789 17.44 -4.39 33.35
CA LEU A 789 17.34 -4.29 31.90
C LEU A 789 18.12 -3.04 31.48
N VAL A 790 19.10 -3.20 30.60
CA VAL A 790 19.85 -2.07 30.02
C VAL A 790 19.30 -1.80 28.62
N THR A 791 19.06 -0.54 28.31
CA THR A 791 18.82 -0.05 26.94
C THR A 791 20.04 0.72 26.50
N VAL A 792 20.64 0.33 25.37
CA VAL A 792 21.74 1.05 24.72
C VAL A 792 21.15 1.80 23.54
N ALA A 793 20.86 3.09 23.76
CA ALA A 793 20.35 4.00 22.74
C ALA A 793 21.50 4.59 21.92
N LEU A 794 21.34 4.65 20.60
CA LEU A 794 22.27 5.23 19.63
C LEU A 794 21.57 6.28 18.78
N TRP A 795 22.25 7.39 18.48
CA TRP A 795 21.82 8.31 17.44
C TRP A 795 23.01 8.94 16.72
N LEU A 796 22.82 9.29 15.46
CA LEU A 796 23.81 9.98 14.63
C LEU A 796 23.39 11.43 14.49
N GLU A 797 24.25 12.36 14.91
CA GLU A 797 24.07 13.80 14.70
C GLU A 797 24.96 14.27 13.56
N ASP A 798 24.50 15.25 12.77
CA ASP A 798 25.34 16.07 11.92
C ASP A 798 25.43 17.49 12.47
N ARG A 799 26.62 17.89 12.94
CA ARG A 799 26.83 19.15 13.69
C ARG A 799 27.28 20.34 12.82
N GLY A 800 27.47 20.16 11.50
CA GLY A 800 27.85 21.23 10.57
C GLY A 800 26.70 21.61 9.63
N THR A 801 26.05 22.77 9.77
CA THR A 801 26.62 24.10 9.46
C THR A 801 26.05 25.23 10.31
N SER A 802 26.88 25.83 11.17
CA SER A 802 26.71 27.23 11.59
C SER A 802 27.35 28.15 10.55
N GLY A 803 26.53 28.69 9.62
CA GLY A 803 26.76 30.03 9.05
C GLY A 803 27.51 30.22 7.71
N ALA A 804 27.97 29.20 6.98
CA ALA A 804 28.79 29.44 5.77
C ALA A 804 28.45 28.59 4.52
N GLN A 805 27.16 28.39 4.20
CA GLN A 805 26.74 27.97 2.85
C GLN A 805 25.28 28.37 2.55
N ARG A 806 24.94 29.65 2.77
CA ARG A 806 23.69 30.25 2.28
C ARG A 806 23.83 30.66 0.80
N ALA A 807 24.00 29.71 -0.11
CA ALA A 807 23.93 29.95 -1.55
C ALA A 807 23.66 28.66 -2.33
N SER A 808 22.42 28.15 -2.27
CA SER A 808 21.88 27.26 -3.29
C SER A 808 20.38 27.55 -3.43
N THR A 809 19.96 27.87 -4.64
CA THR A 809 18.65 28.43 -5.01
C THR A 809 17.58 27.36 -5.26
N THR A 810 17.57 26.27 -4.50
CA THR A 810 16.53 25.23 -4.61
C THR A 810 15.54 25.38 -3.45
N PRO A 811 14.26 25.75 -3.69
CA PRO A 811 13.24 25.75 -2.66
C PRO A 811 12.80 24.31 -2.38
N GLY A 812 13.05 23.81 -1.15
CA GLY A 812 12.49 22.52 -0.71
C GLY A 812 13.26 21.78 0.39
N ALA A 813 14.54 22.06 0.63
CA ALA A 813 15.34 21.33 1.61
C ALA A 813 15.90 22.27 2.68
N ALA A 814 15.13 22.50 3.74
CA ALA A 814 15.61 23.16 4.94
C ALA A 814 16.36 22.12 5.81
N GLY A 815 17.69 22.09 5.68
CA GLY A 815 18.55 21.56 6.74
C GLY A 815 18.74 22.64 7.80
N VAL A 816 18.61 22.26 9.07
CA VAL A 816 18.51 23.08 10.30
C VAL A 816 17.06 23.33 10.72
N SER A 817 16.70 22.81 11.90
CA SER A 817 15.59 23.32 12.70
C SER A 817 15.87 24.78 13.05
N ASP A 818 14.87 25.66 12.94
CA ASP A 818 15.01 27.12 13.18
C ASP A 818 15.67 27.52 14.53
N ASP A 819 15.97 26.57 15.41
CA ASP A 819 16.51 26.72 16.76
C ASP A 819 18.03 26.49 16.93
N GLY A 820 18.76 26.06 15.89
CA GLY A 820 20.22 25.89 15.94
C GLY A 820 20.73 24.64 16.68
N ARG A 821 19.88 23.61 16.83
CA ARG A 821 20.28 22.29 17.34
C ARG A 821 20.92 21.41 16.25
N PRO A 822 21.79 20.44 16.62
CA PRO A 822 22.28 19.43 15.68
C PRO A 822 21.14 18.66 14.99
N GLU A 823 21.29 18.35 13.69
CA GLU A 823 20.33 17.52 12.96
C GLU A 823 20.57 16.05 13.34
N VAL A 824 19.58 15.40 13.94
CA VAL A 824 19.63 13.95 14.18
C VAL A 824 19.25 13.23 12.89
N ARG A 825 20.19 12.45 12.35
CA ARG A 825 20.11 11.77 11.05
C ARG A 825 19.57 10.34 11.14
N ALA A 826 19.82 9.67 12.27
CA ALA A 826 19.35 8.30 12.52
C ALA A 826 19.29 8.01 14.03
N ARG A 827 18.40 7.10 14.43
CA ARG A 827 18.26 6.59 15.81
C ARG A 827 18.08 5.07 15.80
N ASN A 828 18.63 4.39 16.79
CA ASN A 828 18.40 2.96 17.01
C ASN A 828 18.74 2.57 18.45
N TYR A 829 18.41 1.35 18.87
CA TYR A 829 18.76 0.83 20.19
C TYR A 829 18.92 -0.69 20.18
N VAL A 830 19.55 -1.23 21.23
CA VAL A 830 19.44 -2.65 21.61
C VAL A 830 19.19 -2.76 23.11
N ASN A 831 18.74 -3.92 23.56
CA ASN A 831 18.52 -4.20 24.98
C ASN A 831 19.48 -5.29 25.49
N VAL A 832 19.78 -5.24 26.79
CA VAL A 832 20.54 -6.27 27.49
C VAL A 832 19.80 -6.64 28.77
N GLU A 833 19.34 -7.89 28.88
CA GLU A 833 18.83 -8.46 30.13
C GLU A 833 20.04 -8.87 30.99
N VAL A 834 20.30 -8.14 32.07
CA VAL A 834 21.37 -8.50 33.03
C VAL A 834 20.81 -9.55 34.00
N HIS A 835 21.16 -10.82 33.79
CA HIS A 835 20.61 -11.95 34.55
C HIS A 835 21.56 -13.17 34.51
N GLU A 836 21.64 -13.97 35.58
CA GLU A 836 22.54 -15.13 35.72
C GLU A 836 22.23 -16.33 34.78
N GLY A 837 21.34 -16.17 33.80
CA GLY A 837 20.89 -17.24 32.89
C GLY A 837 20.06 -18.36 33.55
N GLU A 838 19.63 -19.35 32.75
CA GLU A 838 18.70 -20.41 33.19
C GLU A 838 19.32 -21.46 34.12
N GLN A 839 20.66 -21.64 34.10
CA GLN A 839 21.34 -22.68 34.87
C GLN A 839 21.33 -22.42 36.39
N ALA A 840 21.09 -21.18 36.85
CA ALA A 840 20.87 -20.86 38.26
C ALA A 840 19.44 -21.21 38.72
N SER A 841 18.44 -21.23 37.82
CA SER A 841 17.02 -21.44 38.13
C SER A 841 16.63 -22.89 38.48
N GLN A 842 17.51 -23.87 38.23
CA GLN A 842 17.32 -25.23 38.76
C GLN A 842 17.47 -25.30 40.28
N ARG A 843 18.05 -24.27 40.91
CA ARG A 843 18.02 -24.11 42.36
C ARG A 843 16.72 -23.43 42.76
N SER A 844 15.68 -24.26 42.88
CA SER A 844 14.52 -24.13 43.77
C SER A 844 13.22 -23.45 43.30
N TRP A 845 12.54 -24.10 42.36
CA TRP A 845 11.07 -24.00 42.22
C TRP A 845 10.29 -24.39 43.49
N ALA A 846 10.96 -24.98 44.49
CA ALA A 846 10.41 -25.31 45.80
C ALA A 846 10.81 -24.33 46.94
N ARG A 847 11.54 -23.24 46.69
CA ARG A 847 11.90 -22.23 47.73
C ARG A 847 11.46 -20.78 47.46
N LEU A 848 11.00 -20.43 46.25
CA LEU A 848 10.58 -19.06 45.93
C LEU A 848 9.34 -18.57 46.72
N THR A 849 8.68 -19.43 47.49
CA THR A 849 7.59 -19.04 48.39
C THR A 849 8.05 -18.48 49.74
N GLN A 850 9.38 -18.34 50.00
CA GLN A 850 9.88 -17.98 51.35
C GLN A 850 11.11 -17.04 51.45
N ASP A 851 11.75 -16.58 50.37
CA ASP A 851 12.94 -15.73 50.51
C ASP A 851 12.58 -14.24 50.60
N SER A 852 12.37 -13.77 51.83
CA SER A 852 12.42 -12.34 52.12
C SER A 852 13.85 -11.84 51.92
N GLU A 853 14.03 -10.88 51.04
CA GLU A 853 15.33 -10.24 50.85
C GLU A 853 15.48 -9.08 51.82
N ARG A 854 16.57 -9.05 52.59
CA ARG A 854 16.92 -7.88 53.40
C ARG A 854 17.48 -6.78 52.48
N ILE A 855 16.85 -5.63 52.49
CA ILE A 855 17.31 -4.42 51.78
C ILE A 855 17.71 -3.34 52.80
N GLU A 856 18.31 -2.25 52.34
CA GLU A 856 18.88 -1.18 53.19
C GLU A 856 17.91 -0.68 54.28
N TYR A 857 16.63 -0.49 53.92
CA TYR A 857 15.60 0.08 54.78
C TYR A 857 14.53 -0.93 55.25
N GLY A 858 14.72 -2.23 55.04
CA GLY A 858 13.75 -3.24 55.45
C GLY A 858 13.81 -4.54 54.65
N TYR A 859 12.67 -4.99 54.11
CA TYR A 859 12.57 -6.26 53.37
C TYR A 859 11.80 -6.13 52.05
N ALA A 860 12.24 -6.87 51.03
CA ALA A 860 11.52 -7.07 49.78
C ALA A 860 10.99 -8.52 49.72
N LEU A 861 9.67 -8.66 49.56
CA LEU A 861 8.95 -9.93 49.51
C LEU A 861 8.38 -10.13 48.10
N ARG A 862 9.06 -10.92 47.28
CA ARG A 862 8.72 -11.16 45.88
C ARG A 862 7.81 -12.37 45.73
N PHE A 863 6.97 -12.37 44.71
CA PHE A 863 6.14 -13.52 44.34
C PHE A 863 5.90 -13.58 42.84
N LEU A 864 5.74 -14.79 42.31
CA LEU A 864 5.49 -14.99 40.88
C LEU A 864 4.00 -14.79 40.56
N PRO A 865 3.66 -14.16 39.41
CA PRO A 865 2.27 -14.01 38.99
C PRO A 865 1.50 -15.34 38.89
N GLY A 866 2.15 -16.42 38.49
CA GLY A 866 1.54 -17.75 38.37
C GLY A 866 1.31 -18.50 39.70
N ASP A 867 1.98 -18.12 40.78
CA ASP A 867 1.95 -18.83 42.06
C ASP A 867 0.93 -18.20 43.05
N PHE A 868 -0.33 -18.14 42.63
CA PHE A 868 -1.42 -17.58 43.44
C PHE A 868 -2.08 -18.61 44.35
N LEU A 869 -2.64 -18.14 45.48
CA LEU A 869 -3.42 -18.95 46.44
C LEU A 869 -4.80 -19.32 45.89
N GLY A 870 -5.44 -18.38 45.18
CA GLY A 870 -6.76 -18.58 44.58
C GLY A 870 -7.14 -17.48 43.61
N SER A 871 -8.11 -17.77 42.75
CA SER A 871 -8.66 -16.86 41.75
C SER A 871 -10.16 -17.10 41.61
N SER A 872 -10.94 -16.04 41.35
CA SER A 872 -12.35 -16.19 40.97
C SER A 872 -12.54 -16.48 39.48
N TRP A 873 -11.51 -16.26 38.65
CA TRP A 873 -11.54 -16.63 37.25
C TRP A 873 -11.27 -18.13 37.11
N GLY A 874 -12.16 -18.84 36.41
CA GLY A 874 -12.09 -20.30 36.30
C GLY A 874 -10.97 -20.84 35.41
N ASP A 875 -10.44 -20.02 34.50
CA ASP A 875 -9.38 -20.41 33.55
C ASP A 875 -8.47 -19.22 33.19
N PRO A 876 -7.60 -18.77 34.12
CA PRO A 876 -6.62 -17.73 33.83
C PRO A 876 -5.51 -18.25 32.91
N ARG A 877 -5.02 -17.40 32.00
CA ARG A 877 -3.85 -17.68 31.17
C ARG A 877 -2.58 -17.47 31.99
N ILE A 878 -1.78 -18.52 32.13
CA ILE A 878 -0.52 -18.48 32.86
C ILE A 878 0.64 -18.59 31.87
N GLY A 879 1.58 -17.65 31.98
CA GLY A 879 2.80 -17.62 31.16
C GLY A 879 3.74 -18.78 31.49
N PRO A 880 4.68 -19.10 30.58
CA PRO A 880 5.70 -20.11 30.83
C PRO A 880 6.38 -19.90 32.19
N ARG A 881 6.47 -20.96 32.98
CA ARG A 881 7.07 -20.95 34.33
C ARG A 881 6.42 -19.97 35.33
N GLY A 882 5.15 -19.59 35.12
CA GLY A 882 4.42 -18.70 36.02
C GLY A 882 4.82 -17.21 35.90
N SER A 883 5.53 -16.85 34.83
CA SER A 883 6.05 -15.49 34.58
C SER A 883 4.98 -14.42 34.29
N LYS A 884 3.74 -14.83 34.00
CA LYS A 884 2.60 -13.92 33.82
C LYS A 884 1.30 -14.58 34.26
N PHE A 885 0.39 -13.76 34.74
CA PHE A 885 -1.02 -14.10 34.97
C PHE A 885 -1.88 -13.21 34.07
N GLY A 886 -2.89 -13.76 33.41
CA GLY A 886 -3.83 -13.02 32.57
C GLY A 886 -5.26 -13.53 32.68
N ALA A 887 -6.23 -12.68 32.97
CA ALA A 887 -7.64 -13.05 33.01
C ALA A 887 -8.56 -11.90 32.56
N ALA A 888 -9.49 -12.18 31.64
CA ALA A 888 -10.42 -11.18 31.11
C ALA A 888 -11.71 -11.08 31.95
N GLY A 889 -12.29 -9.89 32.03
CA GLY A 889 -13.52 -9.61 32.77
C GLY A 889 -13.29 -9.38 34.27
N ALA A 890 -14.36 -9.03 34.98
CA ALA A 890 -14.33 -8.77 36.42
C ALA A 890 -14.06 -10.06 37.23
N GLY A 891 -13.22 -9.94 38.26
CA GLY A 891 -12.80 -11.05 39.11
C GLY A 891 -11.64 -10.64 40.03
N TRP A 892 -11.03 -11.61 40.71
CA TRP A 892 -9.87 -11.38 41.56
C TRP A 892 -8.88 -12.55 41.55
N VAL A 893 -7.63 -12.25 41.86
CA VAL A 893 -6.55 -13.20 42.16
C VAL A 893 -5.89 -12.80 43.47
N GLU A 894 -5.53 -13.78 44.30
CA GLU A 894 -4.98 -13.56 45.64
C GLU A 894 -3.69 -14.36 45.85
N TYR A 895 -2.67 -13.70 46.39
CA TYR A 895 -1.33 -14.23 46.65
C TYR A 895 -1.05 -14.23 48.14
N ALA A 896 -0.16 -15.12 48.60
CA ALA A 896 0.29 -15.16 49.99
C ALA A 896 1.81 -15.06 50.04
N VAL A 897 2.34 -14.07 50.75
CA VAL A 897 3.78 -13.95 51.04
C VAL A 897 4.03 -13.96 52.54
N THR A 898 5.14 -14.57 52.95
CA THR A 898 5.47 -14.74 54.38
C THR A 898 6.15 -13.48 54.92
N ILE A 899 5.70 -13.00 56.07
CA ILE A 899 6.34 -11.89 56.80
C ILE A 899 7.66 -12.41 57.39
N PRO A 900 8.78 -11.67 57.27
CA PRO A 900 10.06 -12.09 57.84
C PRO A 900 9.97 -12.30 59.35
N THR A 901 10.62 -13.35 59.84
CA THR A 901 10.62 -13.67 61.28
C THR A 901 11.14 -12.49 62.11
N GLY A 902 10.36 -12.08 63.10
CA GLY A 902 10.70 -10.98 64.02
C GLY A 902 10.27 -9.59 63.55
N VAL A 903 9.66 -9.44 62.37
CA VAL A 903 9.00 -8.18 61.96
C VAL A 903 7.60 -8.13 62.57
N THR A 904 7.36 -7.17 63.47
CA THR A 904 6.05 -6.91 64.08
C THR A 904 5.41 -5.65 63.52
N ALA A 905 4.13 -5.42 63.81
CA ALA A 905 3.43 -4.23 63.38
C ALA A 905 4.10 -2.93 63.87
N ASP A 906 4.72 -2.94 65.06
CA ASP A 906 5.37 -1.74 65.62
C ASP A 906 6.68 -1.38 64.89
N ASP A 907 7.33 -2.36 64.27
CA ASP A 907 8.58 -2.17 63.54
C ASP A 907 8.34 -1.55 62.16
N VAL A 908 7.15 -1.73 61.57
CA VAL A 908 6.87 -1.28 60.20
C VAL A 908 6.58 0.22 60.14
N LYS A 909 7.39 0.91 59.32
CA LYS A 909 7.30 2.35 59.03
C LYS A 909 6.59 2.65 57.71
N GLY A 910 6.48 1.67 56.83
CA GLY A 910 5.83 1.82 55.53
C GLY A 910 5.66 0.48 54.81
N LEU A 911 4.70 0.44 53.90
CA LEU A 911 4.51 -0.69 52.99
C LEU A 911 4.31 -0.13 51.58
N ARG A 912 5.11 -0.65 50.63
CA ARG A 912 4.97 -0.36 49.20
C ARG A 912 4.75 -1.66 48.44
N LEU A 913 3.90 -1.63 47.43
CA LEU A 913 3.72 -2.71 46.47
C LEU A 913 4.14 -2.19 45.10
N VAL A 914 5.12 -2.85 44.48
CA VAL A 914 5.61 -2.51 43.14
C VAL A 914 5.37 -3.71 42.22
N PHE A 915 4.79 -3.48 41.06
CA PHE A 915 4.42 -4.53 40.11
C PHE A 915 4.19 -3.95 38.71
N GLU A 916 4.30 -4.79 37.68
CA GLU A 916 3.88 -4.46 36.33
C GLU A 916 2.49 -5.08 36.07
N ALA A 917 1.53 -4.26 35.66
CA ALA A 917 0.16 -4.71 35.35
C ALA A 917 -0.42 -4.04 34.12
N GLY A 918 -1.22 -4.78 33.36
CA GLY A 918 -1.99 -4.27 32.22
C GLY A 918 -3.45 -4.68 32.31
N ALA A 919 -4.33 -4.02 31.56
CA ALA A 919 -5.66 -4.57 31.31
C ALA A 919 -5.51 -5.91 30.57
N ARG A 920 -6.56 -6.75 30.61
CA ARG A 920 -6.68 -7.94 29.75
C ARG A 920 -7.99 -7.87 28.98
N THR A 921 -7.94 -7.90 27.65
CA THR A 921 -9.14 -7.78 26.81
C THR A 921 -9.36 -9.00 25.94
N ALA A 922 -10.49 -9.03 25.22
CA ALA A 922 -10.73 -10.04 24.20
C ALA A 922 -9.71 -9.93 23.06
N ARG A 923 -9.46 -11.02 22.34
CA ARG A 923 -8.39 -11.14 21.32
C ARG A 923 -8.49 -10.16 20.14
N ASN A 924 -9.64 -9.49 19.93
CA ASN A 924 -9.87 -8.59 18.82
C ASN A 924 -10.13 -7.17 19.32
N ARG A 925 -9.33 -6.20 18.86
CA ARG A 925 -9.47 -4.76 19.20
C ARG A 925 -10.34 -3.98 18.22
N LEU A 926 -10.40 -4.42 16.96
CA LEU A 926 -11.09 -3.74 15.85
C LEU A 926 -12.17 -4.62 15.21
N ASP A 927 -13.19 -3.95 14.64
CA ASP A 927 -14.44 -4.56 14.18
C ASP A 927 -14.38 -5.08 12.72
N TRP A 928 -13.32 -4.78 11.97
CA TRP A 928 -13.15 -5.17 10.56
C TRP A 928 -12.50 -6.54 10.36
N ARG A 929 -12.07 -7.21 11.44
CA ARG A 929 -11.32 -8.46 11.38
C ARG A 929 -12.24 -9.65 11.10
N ASP A 930 -11.83 -10.53 10.20
CA ASP A 930 -12.55 -11.78 9.94
C ASP A 930 -12.37 -12.76 11.11
N PRO A 931 -13.43 -13.06 11.89
CA PRO A 931 -13.31 -13.94 13.04
C PRO A 931 -12.91 -15.38 12.66
N ARG A 932 -13.05 -15.79 11.39
CA ARG A 932 -12.67 -17.11 10.88
C ARG A 932 -11.17 -17.35 10.94
N HIS A 933 -10.38 -16.28 10.95
CA HIS A 933 -8.91 -16.33 10.91
C HIS A 933 -8.24 -16.00 12.25
N ASN A 934 -9.04 -15.82 13.31
CA ASN A 934 -8.52 -15.64 14.66
C ASN A 934 -7.82 -16.92 15.16
N SER A 935 -6.58 -16.78 15.60
CA SER A 935 -5.80 -17.84 16.25
C SER A 935 -5.88 -17.75 17.78
N PRO A 936 -5.84 -18.89 18.50
CA PRO A 936 -5.72 -18.86 19.94
C PRO A 936 -4.44 -18.19 20.48
N GLN A 937 -3.44 -18.03 19.62
CA GLN A 937 -2.17 -17.39 19.95
C GLN A 937 -2.18 -15.87 19.72
N ASP A 938 -3.23 -15.32 19.12
CA ASP A 938 -3.29 -13.90 18.79
C ASP A 938 -3.09 -13.02 20.01
N TYR A 939 -2.26 -12.00 19.82
CA TYR A 939 -2.00 -10.93 20.76
C TYR A 939 -1.71 -9.65 19.97
N PRO A 940 -2.76 -8.95 19.52
CA PRO A 940 -2.64 -7.83 18.60
C PRO A 940 -1.70 -6.74 19.10
N GLN A 941 -0.98 -6.12 18.16
CA GLN A 941 -0.16 -4.95 18.44
C GLN A 941 -0.99 -3.84 19.11
N THR A 942 -0.30 -3.01 19.89
CA THR A 942 -0.88 -1.81 20.50
C THR A 942 -1.41 -0.86 19.42
N GLU A 943 -2.65 -0.42 19.60
CA GLU A 943 -3.36 0.50 18.70
C GLU A 943 -3.77 1.78 19.45
N THR A 944 -4.21 2.80 18.72
CA THR A 944 -4.69 4.07 19.29
C THR A 944 -5.96 3.89 20.16
N ARG A 945 -6.83 2.94 19.80
CA ARG A 945 -8.02 2.58 20.60
C ARG A 945 -7.62 1.76 21.82
N LYS A 946 -7.57 2.40 22.99
CA LYS A 946 -7.21 1.74 24.26
C LYS A 946 -8.39 1.02 24.90
N LEU A 947 -8.12 -0.14 25.48
CA LEU A 947 -9.11 -0.96 26.19
C LEU A 947 -8.73 -1.10 27.68
N PRO A 948 -9.09 -0.11 28.52
CA PRO A 948 -8.63 -0.04 29.90
C PRO A 948 -9.37 -1.00 30.86
N SER A 949 -8.84 -1.14 32.08
CA SER A 949 -9.44 -1.90 33.18
C SER A 949 -9.30 -1.17 34.51
N ASP A 950 -10.29 -1.31 35.41
CA ASP A 950 -10.16 -0.82 36.78
C ASP A 950 -9.52 -1.90 37.65
N LEU A 951 -8.60 -1.50 38.54
CA LEU A 951 -7.95 -2.40 39.47
C LEU A 951 -8.04 -1.85 40.90
N VAL A 952 -8.46 -2.70 41.83
CA VAL A 952 -8.42 -2.47 43.27
C VAL A 952 -7.43 -3.45 43.88
N VAL A 953 -6.47 -2.94 44.65
CA VAL A 953 -5.48 -3.77 45.34
C VAL A 953 -5.71 -3.72 46.84
N ARG A 954 -5.72 -4.90 47.47
CA ARG A 954 -5.88 -5.06 48.92
C ARG A 954 -4.75 -5.91 49.48
N VAL A 955 -4.35 -5.62 50.71
CA VAL A 955 -3.43 -6.48 51.47
C VAL A 955 -4.09 -6.77 52.82
N ASN A 956 -4.26 -8.05 53.16
CA ASN A 956 -5.02 -8.54 54.32
C ASN A 956 -6.44 -7.96 54.42
N GLY A 957 -7.07 -7.65 53.28
CA GLY A 957 -8.41 -7.05 53.20
C GLY A 957 -8.44 -5.51 53.25
N VAL A 958 -7.37 -4.87 53.73
CA VAL A 958 -7.20 -3.41 53.70
C VAL A 958 -6.90 -2.94 52.28
N ARG A 959 -7.61 -1.93 51.79
CA ARG A 959 -7.37 -1.35 50.45
C ARG A 959 -6.08 -0.55 50.46
N VAL A 960 -5.12 -0.97 49.64
CA VAL A 960 -3.83 -0.31 49.44
C VAL A 960 -3.93 0.75 48.34
N GLY A 961 -4.75 0.52 47.32
CA GLY A 961 -4.97 1.52 46.27
C GLY A 961 -6.01 1.09 45.24
N SER A 962 -6.32 2.02 44.35
CA SER A 962 -7.01 1.72 43.09
C SER A 962 -6.43 2.54 41.97
N LEU A 963 -6.35 1.93 40.80
CA LEU A 963 -5.80 2.53 39.60
C LEU A 963 -6.58 2.10 38.37
N ARG A 964 -6.41 2.86 37.29
CA ARG A 964 -6.91 2.56 35.96
C ARG A 964 -5.74 2.00 35.14
N LEU A 965 -5.81 0.73 34.76
CA LEU A 965 -4.88 0.14 33.82
C LEU A 965 -5.24 0.65 32.42
N PRO A 966 -4.32 1.36 31.73
CA PRO A 966 -4.66 2.05 30.48
C PRO A 966 -5.09 1.14 29.32
N ASP A 967 -4.44 -0.01 29.18
CA ASP A 967 -4.60 -0.88 28.01
C ASP A 967 -4.07 -2.30 28.26
N ASP A 968 -4.28 -3.20 27.29
CA ASP A 968 -3.68 -4.54 27.18
C ASP A 968 -2.60 -4.56 26.07
N PRO A 969 -1.43 -3.91 26.23
CA PRO A 969 -0.59 -3.57 25.08
C PRO A 969 0.39 -4.69 24.67
N ALA A 970 0.77 -4.67 23.38
CA ALA A 970 1.91 -5.39 22.85
C ALA A 970 2.63 -4.57 21.78
N ASP A 971 3.89 -4.22 22.05
CA ASP A 971 4.79 -3.52 21.13
C ASP A 971 6.22 -3.65 21.65
N ALA A 972 7.20 -2.98 21.01
CA ALA A 972 8.61 -3.14 21.32
C ALA A 972 8.97 -2.89 22.79
N ARG A 973 8.12 -2.19 23.56
CA ARG A 973 8.28 -2.00 25.01
C ARG A 973 8.25 -3.32 25.78
N GLY A 974 7.50 -4.33 25.32
CA GLY A 974 7.46 -5.66 25.94
C GLY A 974 8.65 -6.56 25.59
N VAL A 975 9.85 -5.98 25.61
CA VAL A 975 11.09 -6.65 25.18
C VAL A 975 11.39 -7.93 25.96
N LEU A 976 11.07 -8.00 27.26
CA LEU A 976 11.31 -9.23 28.03
C LEU A 976 10.36 -10.36 27.60
N SER A 977 9.12 -10.03 27.23
CA SER A 977 8.19 -11.01 26.64
C SER A 977 8.71 -11.53 25.30
N ALA A 978 9.19 -10.63 24.43
CA ALA A 978 9.75 -10.99 23.14
C ALA A 978 11.01 -11.87 23.27
N HIS A 979 11.94 -11.48 24.16
CA HIS A 979 13.23 -12.13 24.37
C HIS A 979 13.10 -13.49 25.06
N ASN A 980 12.33 -13.57 26.14
CA ASN A 980 12.26 -14.76 26.98
C ASN A 980 11.12 -15.73 26.61
N SER A 981 10.15 -15.29 25.80
CA SER A 981 8.97 -16.09 25.43
C SER A 981 8.44 -15.73 24.03
N PRO A 982 9.27 -15.82 22.97
CA PRO A 982 8.90 -15.38 21.62
C PRO A 982 7.68 -16.10 21.01
N HIS A 983 7.29 -17.26 21.55
CA HIS A 983 6.14 -18.04 21.08
C HIS A 983 4.88 -17.92 21.96
N TRP A 984 4.91 -17.11 23.02
CA TRP A 984 3.80 -16.95 23.94
C TRP A 984 3.57 -15.47 24.27
N GLU A 985 2.52 -14.88 23.68
CA GLU A 985 2.18 -13.45 23.84
C GLU A 985 3.40 -12.52 23.70
N PRO A 986 4.17 -12.65 22.60
CA PRO A 986 5.39 -11.88 22.39
C PRO A 986 5.07 -10.39 22.47
N CYS A 987 6.04 -9.61 22.97
CA CYS A 987 5.93 -8.16 23.10
C CYS A 987 4.81 -7.67 24.02
N SER A 988 4.03 -8.55 24.68
CA SER A 988 3.03 -8.12 25.66
C SER A 988 3.69 -7.48 26.88
N TYR A 989 3.07 -6.42 27.42
CA TYR A 989 3.59 -5.75 28.62
C TYR A 989 2.49 -5.06 29.43
N GLY A 990 2.86 -4.50 30.56
CA GLY A 990 2.02 -3.71 31.44
C GLY A 990 2.70 -2.41 31.88
N PHE A 991 2.06 -1.71 32.79
CA PHE A 991 2.51 -0.43 33.29
C PHE A 991 3.09 -0.62 34.68
N LEU A 992 4.33 -0.18 34.86
CA LEU A 992 4.98 -0.17 36.16
C LEU A 992 4.13 0.65 37.13
N THR A 993 3.70 0.01 38.21
CA THR A 993 2.78 0.56 39.19
C THR A 993 3.41 0.45 40.57
N GLN A 994 3.36 1.55 41.31
CA GLN A 994 3.72 1.60 42.72
C GLN A 994 2.53 2.09 43.54
N LEU A 995 2.12 1.28 44.51
CA LEU A 995 1.16 1.68 45.55
C LEU A 995 1.88 1.76 46.89
N SER A 996 1.58 2.76 47.69
CA SER A 996 2.22 2.96 48.99
C SER A 996 1.16 3.38 50.00
N VAL A 997 1.31 2.87 51.23
CA VAL A 997 0.45 3.25 52.35
C VAL A 997 1.28 3.89 53.46
N ASP A 998 0.64 4.75 54.24
CA ASP A 998 1.25 5.35 55.42
C ASP A 998 1.58 4.31 56.50
N ALA A 999 2.42 4.71 57.46
CA ALA A 999 2.85 3.86 58.56
C ALA A 999 1.64 3.22 59.28
N ASP A 1000 0.63 4.01 59.65
CA ASP A 1000 -0.51 3.51 60.43
C ASP A 1000 -1.32 2.45 59.69
N THR A 1001 -1.50 2.63 58.38
CA THR A 1001 -2.15 1.64 57.51
C THR A 1001 -1.27 0.41 57.32
N ALA A 1002 0.04 0.57 57.16
CA ALA A 1002 0.99 -0.53 57.10
C ALA A 1002 0.96 -1.37 58.39
N ARG A 1003 0.98 -0.73 59.57
CA ARG A 1003 0.85 -1.42 60.86
C ARG A 1003 -0.47 -2.18 60.97
N ARG A 1004 -1.58 -1.59 60.49
CA ARG A 1004 -2.89 -2.26 60.45
C ARG A 1004 -2.87 -3.50 59.57
N ILE A 1005 -2.28 -3.41 58.37
CA ILE A 1005 -2.13 -4.55 57.46
C ILE A 1005 -1.38 -5.70 58.14
N ILE A 1006 -0.28 -5.39 58.82
CA ILE A 1006 0.54 -6.38 59.52
C ILE A 1006 -0.23 -6.96 60.72
N ALA A 1007 -0.97 -6.14 61.46
CA ALA A 1007 -1.79 -6.60 62.59
C ALA A 1007 -2.96 -7.52 62.15
N GLU A 1008 -3.46 -7.38 60.93
CA GLU A 1008 -4.50 -8.24 60.35
C GLU A 1008 -3.94 -9.52 59.72
N ALA A 1009 -2.62 -9.69 59.68
CA ALA A 1009 -1.97 -10.89 59.16
C ALA A 1009 -2.34 -12.13 59.97
N LYS A 1010 -2.72 -13.19 59.27
CA LYS A 1010 -2.95 -14.52 59.85
C LYS A 1010 -1.82 -15.44 59.44
N ASP A 1011 -1.37 -16.28 60.36
CA ASP A 1011 -0.28 -17.25 60.15
C ASP A 1011 1.00 -16.60 59.57
N GLU A 1012 1.29 -15.37 59.99
CA GLU A 1012 2.46 -14.59 59.53
C GLU A 1012 2.49 -14.35 58.01
N ARG A 1013 1.33 -14.22 57.37
CA ARG A 1013 1.21 -14.00 55.92
C ARG A 1013 0.55 -12.66 55.56
N LEU A 1014 1.05 -12.05 54.49
CA LEU A 1014 0.36 -10.98 53.76
C LEU A 1014 -0.44 -11.61 52.61
N LEU A 1015 -1.74 -11.39 52.61
CA LEU A 1015 -2.66 -11.79 51.54
C LEU A 1015 -2.86 -10.61 50.59
N ILE A 1016 -2.22 -10.65 49.42
CA ILE A 1016 -2.33 -9.59 48.40
C ILE A 1016 -3.40 -9.99 47.39
N ARG A 1017 -4.47 -9.20 47.30
CA ARG A 1017 -5.55 -9.40 46.33
C ARG A 1017 -5.55 -8.30 45.28
N PHE A 1018 -5.52 -8.71 44.02
CA PHE A 1018 -5.79 -7.88 42.86
C PHE A 1018 -7.22 -8.16 42.39
N GLU A 1019 -8.07 -7.13 42.38
CA GLU A 1019 -9.50 -7.25 42.09
C GLU A 1019 -9.90 -6.29 40.95
N VAL A 1020 -10.46 -6.84 39.88
CA VAL A 1020 -11.14 -6.10 38.82
C VAL A 1020 -12.63 -6.04 39.16
N PRO A 1021 -13.15 -4.89 39.59
CA PRO A 1021 -14.54 -4.77 40.02
C PRO A 1021 -15.51 -4.82 38.83
N ARG A 1022 -16.79 -5.14 39.09
CA ARG A 1022 -17.87 -5.05 38.09
C ARG A 1022 -18.32 -3.59 37.91
N THR A 1023 -17.45 -2.74 37.36
CA THR A 1023 -17.70 -1.28 37.18
C THR A 1023 -18.28 -0.91 35.81
N GLY A 1024 -18.56 -1.89 34.94
CA GLY A 1024 -19.09 -1.65 33.60
C GLY A 1024 -18.03 -1.39 32.53
N VAL A 1025 -16.75 -1.37 32.90
CA VAL A 1025 -15.63 -1.36 31.95
C VAL A 1025 -15.26 -2.82 31.63
N PRO A 1026 -15.41 -3.27 30.37
CA PRO A 1026 -15.14 -4.65 29.98
C PRO A 1026 -13.62 -4.86 29.84
N GLY A 1027 -12.93 -4.93 30.97
CA GLY A 1027 -11.51 -5.20 31.07
C GLY A 1027 -11.21 -6.37 32.00
N GLY A 1028 -9.94 -6.70 32.12
CA GLY A 1028 -9.40 -7.76 32.97
C GLY A 1028 -8.07 -7.37 33.57
N LEU A 1029 -7.25 -8.35 33.95
CA LEU A 1029 -5.95 -8.13 34.56
C LEU A 1029 -4.88 -8.99 33.90
N ASN A 1030 -3.78 -8.36 33.50
CA ASN A 1030 -2.49 -8.99 33.31
C ASN A 1030 -1.55 -8.57 34.47
N LEU A 1031 -0.81 -9.52 35.06
CA LEU A 1031 0.29 -9.30 35.99
C LEU A 1031 1.55 -9.94 35.42
N TYR A 1032 2.65 -9.20 35.39
CA TYR A 1032 3.92 -9.62 34.80
C TYR A 1032 4.97 -9.84 35.89
N GLY A 1033 5.87 -10.80 35.66
CA GLY A 1033 7.02 -11.10 36.52
C GLY A 1033 8.33 -10.75 35.85
N ALA A 1034 9.46 -10.91 36.54
CA ALA A 1034 10.73 -10.27 36.19
C ALA A 1034 11.36 -10.66 34.84
N ARG A 1035 10.81 -11.65 34.16
CA ARG A 1035 11.28 -12.15 32.85
C ARG A 1035 10.23 -12.02 31.75
N MET A 1036 9.15 -11.29 31.98
CA MET A 1036 8.10 -11.03 31.00
C MET A 1036 7.58 -9.60 31.18
N GLY A 1037 7.18 -8.95 30.09
CA GLY A 1037 6.74 -7.55 30.11
C GLY A 1037 7.83 -6.58 29.68
N ALA A 1038 7.76 -5.36 30.21
CA ALA A 1038 8.69 -4.27 29.92
C ALA A 1038 9.72 -4.07 31.04
N TYR A 1039 9.46 -4.58 32.25
CA TYR A 1039 10.27 -4.29 33.44
C TYR A 1039 10.80 -5.59 34.06
N PRO A 1040 12.07 -5.65 34.50
CA PRO A 1040 12.67 -6.85 35.09
C PRO A 1040 12.27 -7.01 36.56
N ILE A 1041 10.98 -6.91 36.87
CA ILE A 1041 10.41 -6.88 38.21
C ILE A 1041 9.39 -8.00 38.44
N ASP A 1042 9.59 -8.77 39.51
CA ASP A 1042 8.52 -9.57 40.08
C ASP A 1042 7.64 -8.69 40.97
N PRO A 1043 6.31 -8.91 41.02
CA PRO A 1043 5.46 -8.31 42.02
C PRO A 1043 6.10 -8.42 43.42
N VAL A 1044 6.29 -7.27 44.06
CA VAL A 1044 7.08 -7.18 45.29
C VAL A 1044 6.43 -6.29 46.32
N VAL A 1045 6.32 -6.80 47.55
CA VAL A 1045 5.99 -6.00 48.73
C VAL A 1045 7.28 -5.56 49.38
N ILE A 1046 7.49 -4.25 49.50
CA ILE A 1046 8.58 -3.64 50.24
C ILE A 1046 8.04 -3.20 51.60
N LEU A 1047 8.59 -3.77 52.67
CA LEU A 1047 8.32 -3.38 54.05
C LEU A 1047 9.48 -2.52 54.53
N ASP A 1048 9.20 -1.27 54.88
CA ASP A 1048 10.18 -0.39 55.53
C ASP A 1048 10.14 -0.64 57.04
N VAL A 1049 11.27 -1.02 57.66
CA VAL A 1049 11.37 -1.49 59.06
C VAL A 1049 12.41 -0.69 59.84
#